data_AF-A0A3A5W1I4-F1
#
_entry.id   AF-A0A3A5W1I4-F1
#
_cell.length_a   1.000
_cell.length_b   1.000
_cell.length_c   1.000
_cell.angle_alpha   90.00
_cell.angle_beta   90.00
_cell.angle_gamma   90.00
#
_symmetry.space_group_name_H-M   'P 1'
#
loop_
_entity.id
_entity.type
_entity.pdbx_description
1 polymer ?
#
loop_
_entity_poly.entity_id
_entity_poly.type
_entity_poly.pdbx_seq_one_letter_code
_entity_poly.pdbx_strand_id
1 'polypeptide(L)'
;MMNISKEVLVLRRFTVVPILILLVLASIPLSIQSEVTTTPTEPNCNADRVNWTMGLVYCDQRATDGYTLFSPLPGNTTYLIDHIGRFVHEWSSPGEHRPGLSAYLLEDGSLLRTANIAQTSQGNFSGGGTAGKVERISWNGTLEWSWTYDSTDFISHHDIEPMPNGNILMIAWEDKTEEEASQAGRNPALASDSPNGENNVWPDHIIEVEPVGTNEANIVWRWHAWDHLVQDYDATKDNYGVVEDHPELLNINYVSSTGNQAGRADWMHCNGIDYNAMLDQIALSCRGMDEIYIIDHSTTTQEAAGHTGGNAGKGGDFLYRWGNPQVYKQGLSSNQQLFGQHDVQWIKSGHPNEGQLMIFNNGNGRSEAYSSVDIINPTMINGTYELQANGTFGPNEPVWTWNLGTDMYASAISGAHALSNGHILVTYGTNGTFYEVNGEGEVVWTYINPVGNNGAFNQTESIPEGNRAGTTANQVFKATHYGPSYAGFDGKDLTPGEYIEAWNDFCPNQEAWYWDQNGDGCIDDTDGDGVLDPNDLCWEGDDSLDEDNDGIADPCDNFVDSDTDGVADAEDRCPGHDDNVDVDDDGIVDGCDELIDNDGDGFSNAMDQCDGHDDGEDSDNDGTPNGCDETPLPVEEEVVEEDNQTVGEENNLSLPDQNEPVEIQESTTKESDLWSALMMSGGLLVLLGICGFIYTSRRLRSQQ
;
A
#
# COMPACT_ATOMS: atom_id res chain seq x y z
N MET A 1 -25.57 -44.98 -43.62
CA MET A 1 -24.63 -46.11 -43.87
C MET A 1 -23.35 -45.73 -43.14
N MET A 2 -22.73 -46.50 -42.25
CA MET A 2 -23.07 -47.76 -41.52
C MET A 2 -23.14 -47.39 -40.00
N ASN A 3 -23.82 -48.03 -39.04
CA ASN A 3 -24.11 -49.44 -38.70
C ASN A 3 -22.84 -50.22 -38.26
N ILE A 4 -22.49 -50.32 -36.96
CA ILE A 4 -22.85 -51.34 -35.93
C ILE A 4 -21.86 -51.11 -34.74
N SER A 5 -22.09 -51.27 -33.42
CA SER A 5 -23.21 -51.55 -32.48
C SER A 5 -22.84 -50.89 -31.10
N LYS A 6 -23.44 -50.97 -29.89
CA LYS A 6 -24.22 -51.96 -29.09
C LYS A 6 -23.42 -53.25 -28.73
N GLU A 7 -23.42 -53.82 -27.51
CA GLU A 7 -24.22 -53.61 -26.27
C GLU A 7 -23.55 -54.30 -25.03
N VAL A 8 -24.08 -54.12 -23.80
CA VAL A 8 -23.90 -54.96 -22.56
C VAL A 8 -22.48 -55.01 -21.92
N LEU A 9 -22.17 -54.70 -20.65
CA LEU A 9 -22.80 -54.82 -19.30
C LEU A 9 -22.55 -56.16 -18.56
N VAL A 10 -21.63 -56.17 -17.58
CA VAL A 10 -21.51 -57.23 -16.54
C VAL A 10 -21.08 -56.63 -15.19
N LEU A 11 -21.84 -56.91 -14.13
CA LEU A 11 -21.46 -56.64 -12.74
C LEU A 11 -20.56 -57.74 -12.17
N ARG A 12 -19.65 -57.38 -11.25
CA ARG A 12 -19.29 -58.22 -10.08
C ARG A 12 -18.98 -57.35 -8.86
N ARG A 13 -19.38 -57.83 -7.67
CA ARG A 13 -19.17 -57.23 -6.34
C ARG A 13 -18.36 -58.20 -5.46
N PHE A 14 -17.96 -57.71 -4.28
CA PHE A 14 -17.21 -58.40 -3.22
C PHE A 14 -15.72 -58.60 -3.55
N THR A 15 -14.78 -58.48 -2.61
CA THR A 15 -14.91 -58.56 -1.12
C THR A 15 -14.16 -57.40 -0.41
N VAL A 16 -14.14 -57.39 0.93
CA VAL A 16 -13.78 -56.24 1.79
C VAL A 16 -12.71 -56.65 2.82
N VAL A 17 -11.66 -55.79 2.99
CA VAL A 17 -10.88 -55.42 4.21
C VAL A 17 -10.56 -56.54 5.24
N PRO A 18 -9.30 -56.72 5.73
CA PRO A 18 -8.41 -55.63 6.17
C PRO A 18 -6.90 -55.70 5.82
N ILE A 19 -6.33 -54.52 5.55
CA ILE A 19 -4.94 -54.16 5.88
C ILE A 19 -4.99 -52.73 6.44
N LEU A 20 -4.99 -52.56 7.77
CA LEU A 20 -5.10 -51.23 8.39
C LEU A 20 -4.53 -51.16 9.83
N ILE A 21 -3.50 -51.97 10.14
CA ILE A 21 -2.78 -51.95 11.44
C ILE A 21 -1.27 -52.10 11.16
N LEU A 22 -0.72 -51.25 10.28
CA LEU A 22 0.70 -51.26 9.90
C LEU A 22 1.16 -49.93 9.25
N LEU A 23 0.43 -48.83 9.50
CA LEU A 23 0.69 -47.48 8.95
C LEU A 23 0.44 -46.40 10.03
N VAL A 24 0.95 -46.62 11.25
CA VAL A 24 0.83 -45.69 12.40
C VAL A 24 2.17 -45.59 13.17
N LEU A 25 3.29 -45.93 12.53
CA LEU A 25 4.65 -45.92 13.11
C LEU A 25 5.69 -45.42 12.08
N ALA A 26 5.29 -44.50 11.20
CA ALA A 26 6.14 -43.91 10.15
C ALA A 26 5.69 -42.48 9.80
N SER A 27 5.33 -41.70 10.82
CA SER A 27 4.92 -40.30 10.70
C SER A 27 5.07 -39.55 12.02
N ILE A 28 6.22 -39.70 12.67
CA ILE A 28 6.74 -38.63 13.54
C ILE A 28 7.31 -37.60 12.56
N PRO A 29 6.81 -36.35 12.51
CA PRO A 29 7.57 -35.30 11.85
C PRO A 29 8.84 -35.08 12.68
N LEU A 30 10.01 -35.24 12.08
CA LEU A 30 11.18 -34.56 12.64
C LEU A 30 10.93 -33.07 12.45
N SER A 31 10.65 -32.38 13.54
CA SER A 31 10.87 -30.93 13.64
C SER A 31 12.38 -30.71 13.54
N ILE A 32 12.86 -30.60 12.30
CA ILE A 32 14.09 -29.87 12.04
C ILE A 32 13.70 -28.41 12.30
N GLN A 33 14.04 -27.89 13.47
CA GLN A 33 14.35 -26.47 13.59
C GLN A 33 15.43 -26.22 12.54
N SER A 34 15.11 -25.40 11.55
CA SER A 34 16.16 -24.68 10.84
C SER A 34 16.64 -23.62 11.81
N GLU A 35 17.92 -23.66 12.18
CA GLU A 35 18.65 -22.49 12.67
C GLU A 35 18.24 -21.29 11.80
N VAL A 36 17.53 -20.32 12.37
CA VAL A 36 17.05 -19.15 11.63
C VAL A 36 18.15 -18.10 11.71
N THR A 37 19.25 -18.32 11.01
CA THR A 37 20.35 -17.35 10.94
C THR A 37 19.85 -16.10 10.20
N THR A 38 19.44 -15.09 10.96
CA THR A 38 18.76 -13.86 10.51
C THR A 38 19.71 -12.86 9.85
N THR A 39 20.56 -13.30 8.93
CA THR A 39 21.41 -12.37 8.16
C THR A 39 20.53 -11.32 7.47
N PRO A 40 20.68 -10.02 7.77
CA PRO A 40 19.76 -8.98 7.33
C PRO A 40 19.61 -8.96 5.80
N THR A 41 18.36 -9.04 5.35
CA THR A 41 18.04 -8.86 3.93
C THR A 41 17.89 -7.39 3.62
N GLU A 42 18.67 -6.88 2.65
CA GLU A 42 18.58 -5.50 2.17
C GLU A 42 17.11 -5.07 1.95
N PRO A 43 16.61 -4.08 2.70
CA PRO A 43 15.20 -3.72 2.68
C PRO A 43 14.87 -3.00 1.37
N ASN A 44 13.70 -3.30 0.79
CA ASN A 44 13.34 -2.74 -0.52
C ASN A 44 13.32 -1.20 -0.52
N CYS A 45 12.93 -0.61 0.60
CA CYS A 45 13.05 0.80 0.95
C CYS A 45 12.97 0.92 2.48
N ASN A 46 13.70 1.85 3.10
CA ASN A 46 13.68 2.13 4.53
C ASN A 46 13.95 3.62 4.74
N ALA A 47 12.93 4.41 5.08
CA ALA A 47 13.06 5.85 5.34
C ALA A 47 11.94 6.36 6.27
N ASP A 48 12.30 7.11 7.31
CA ASP A 48 11.40 7.96 8.10
C ASP A 48 12.12 9.28 8.42
N ARG A 49 12.25 10.11 7.38
CA ARG A 49 13.18 11.24 7.36
C ARG A 49 12.54 12.48 7.94
N VAL A 50 12.26 12.44 9.25
CA VAL A 50 11.56 13.49 10.01
C VAL A 50 12.20 14.90 9.94
N ASN A 51 13.46 15.00 9.49
CA ASN A 51 14.19 16.25 9.29
C ASN A 51 14.17 16.76 7.84
N TRP A 52 13.75 15.95 6.87
CA TRP A 52 13.67 16.29 5.45
C TRP A 52 12.36 17.05 5.16
N THR A 53 12.41 18.00 4.24
CA THR A 53 11.22 18.80 3.83
C THR A 53 10.77 18.51 2.39
N MET A 54 11.51 17.68 1.66
CA MET A 54 11.24 17.29 0.27
C MET A 54 11.89 15.94 -0.07
N GLY A 55 11.87 15.54 -1.33
CA GLY A 55 12.52 14.30 -1.78
C GLY A 55 11.76 13.06 -1.29
N LEU A 56 12.46 11.95 -1.12
CA LEU A 56 11.92 10.79 -0.39
C LEU A 56 11.89 11.15 1.11
N VAL A 57 10.69 11.25 1.70
CA VAL A 57 10.54 11.55 3.13
C VAL A 57 10.12 10.34 3.96
N TYR A 58 9.47 9.35 3.34
CA TYR A 58 9.06 8.12 4.01
C TYR A 58 9.00 6.94 3.03
N CYS A 59 9.43 5.75 3.47
CA CYS A 59 9.09 4.48 2.84
C CYS A 59 9.37 3.28 3.75
N ASP A 60 8.69 2.17 3.46
CA ASP A 60 8.98 0.85 4.02
C ASP A 60 9.18 -0.22 2.92
N GLN A 61 9.53 -1.44 3.34
CA GLN A 61 9.84 -2.57 2.45
C GLN A 61 8.72 -2.96 1.46
N ARG A 62 7.50 -2.45 1.65
CA ARG A 62 6.32 -2.71 0.80
C ARG A 62 6.20 -1.74 -0.39
N ALA A 63 7.02 -0.68 -0.45
CA ALA A 63 7.06 0.25 -1.57
C ALA A 63 7.43 -0.44 -2.91
N THR A 64 6.87 0.05 -4.01
CA THR A 64 6.99 -0.60 -5.33
C THR A 64 8.31 -0.28 -6.02
N ASP A 65 9.05 -1.33 -6.39
CA ASP A 65 10.20 -1.22 -7.30
C ASP A 65 9.84 -0.57 -8.65
N GLY A 66 10.68 0.38 -9.07
CA GLY A 66 10.61 0.97 -10.40
C GLY A 66 11.03 2.42 -10.44
N TYR A 67 10.40 3.18 -11.35
CA TYR A 67 10.78 4.54 -11.66
C TYR A 67 9.55 5.45 -11.79
N THR A 68 9.57 6.60 -11.09
CA THR A 68 8.50 7.59 -11.12
C THR A 68 8.84 8.74 -12.06
N LEU A 69 8.01 8.95 -13.09
CA LEU A 69 8.08 10.04 -14.05
C LEU A 69 7.18 11.20 -13.63
N PHE A 70 7.71 12.43 -13.55
CA PHE A 70 6.91 13.61 -13.22
C PHE A 70 7.39 14.89 -13.91
N SER A 71 6.46 15.83 -14.12
CA SER A 71 6.72 17.13 -14.78
C SER A 71 6.32 18.31 -13.89
N PRO A 72 7.27 18.97 -13.21
CA PRO A 72 7.02 20.18 -12.42
C PRO A 72 6.50 21.35 -13.29
N LEU A 73 5.28 21.81 -13.01
CA LEU A 73 4.64 22.96 -13.69
C LEU A 73 5.48 24.26 -13.70
N PRO A 74 6.31 24.58 -12.67
CA PRO A 74 7.13 25.79 -12.71
C PRO A 74 8.25 25.75 -13.76
N GLY A 75 8.77 24.56 -14.07
CA GLY A 75 9.94 24.34 -14.91
C GLY A 75 9.59 24.06 -16.38
N ASN A 76 10.58 23.59 -17.14
CA ASN A 76 10.45 23.11 -18.52
C ASN A 76 11.06 21.70 -18.71
N THR A 77 11.36 21.02 -17.60
CA THR A 77 12.01 19.72 -17.53
C THR A 77 11.05 18.67 -16.96
N THR A 78 11.16 17.45 -17.46
CA THR A 78 10.49 16.25 -16.93
C THR A 78 11.56 15.34 -16.31
N TYR A 79 11.29 14.81 -15.12
CA TYR A 79 12.23 14.02 -14.32
C TYR A 79 11.81 12.56 -14.22
N LEU A 80 12.80 11.68 -14.10
CA LEU A 80 12.66 10.27 -13.72
C LEU A 80 13.51 10.02 -12.46
N ILE A 81 12.88 9.50 -11.41
CA ILE A 81 13.54 9.03 -10.18
C ILE A 81 13.38 7.53 -10.03
N ASP A 82 14.27 6.88 -9.26
CA ASP A 82 14.03 5.51 -8.77
C ASP A 82 13.06 5.50 -7.57
N HIS A 83 12.67 4.30 -7.12
CA HIS A 83 11.76 4.14 -5.99
C HIS A 83 12.37 4.57 -4.65
N ILE A 84 13.68 4.73 -4.54
CA ILE A 84 14.33 5.34 -3.36
C ILE A 84 14.62 6.85 -3.54
N GLY A 85 14.01 7.48 -4.55
CA GLY A 85 13.94 8.94 -4.72
C GLY A 85 15.14 9.60 -5.41
N ARG A 86 16.15 8.83 -5.83
CA ARG A 86 17.37 9.34 -6.47
C ARG A 86 17.09 9.74 -7.93
N PHE A 87 17.85 10.70 -8.45
CA PHE A 87 17.81 11.06 -9.86
C PHE A 87 18.25 9.90 -10.74
N VAL A 88 17.49 9.61 -11.80
CA VAL A 88 17.86 8.63 -12.84
C VAL A 88 18.01 9.32 -14.20
N HIS A 89 17.06 10.19 -14.58
CA HIS A 89 17.13 10.89 -15.87
C HIS A 89 16.30 12.20 -15.89
N GLU A 90 16.59 13.08 -16.86
CA GLU A 90 15.76 14.25 -17.17
C GLU A 90 15.66 14.55 -18.67
N TRP A 91 14.52 15.10 -19.09
CA TRP A 91 14.30 15.69 -20.41
C TRP A 91 13.90 17.15 -20.27
N SER A 92 14.81 18.06 -20.61
CA SER A 92 14.48 19.49 -20.82
C SER A 92 13.76 19.67 -22.17
N SER A 93 12.68 20.46 -22.21
CA SER A 93 12.02 20.84 -23.48
C SER A 93 13.00 21.58 -24.40
N PRO A 94 13.26 21.10 -25.64
CA PRO A 94 14.18 21.78 -26.56
C PRO A 94 13.67 23.14 -27.08
N GLY A 95 12.40 23.47 -26.85
CA GLY A 95 11.83 24.80 -27.06
C GLY A 95 11.79 25.69 -25.80
N GLU A 96 12.38 25.22 -24.69
CA GLU A 96 12.25 25.78 -23.33
C GLU A 96 10.80 25.84 -22.81
N HIS A 97 9.87 25.06 -23.38
CA HIS A 97 8.44 25.14 -23.08
C HIS A 97 8.06 24.49 -21.75
N ARG A 98 7.31 25.22 -20.92
CA ARG A 98 6.64 24.67 -19.73
C ARG A 98 5.71 23.50 -20.12
N PRO A 99 5.48 22.52 -19.23
CA PRO A 99 4.52 21.45 -19.49
C PRO A 99 3.16 22.00 -19.93
N GLY A 100 2.55 21.35 -20.92
CA GLY A 100 1.13 21.51 -21.22
C GLY A 100 0.21 20.73 -20.27
N LEU A 101 0.79 20.27 -19.13
CA LEU A 101 0.31 19.35 -18.10
C LEU A 101 0.82 17.90 -18.24
N SER A 102 0.38 17.10 -19.21
CA SER A 102 0.77 15.68 -19.29
C SER A 102 2.11 15.35 -19.98
N ALA A 103 2.75 14.27 -19.55
CA ALA A 103 3.93 13.65 -20.16
C ALA A 103 3.96 12.12 -19.90
N TYR A 104 4.48 11.35 -20.87
CA TYR A 104 4.54 9.89 -20.88
C TYR A 104 5.88 9.41 -21.45
N LEU A 105 6.53 8.45 -20.80
CA LEU A 105 7.61 7.67 -21.41
C LEU A 105 6.99 6.62 -22.35
N LEU A 106 7.53 6.48 -23.56
CA LEU A 106 7.10 5.50 -24.56
C LEU A 106 7.99 4.25 -24.55
N GLU A 107 7.54 3.17 -25.20
CA GLU A 107 8.21 1.86 -25.22
C GLU A 107 9.56 1.85 -25.97
N ASP A 108 9.92 2.92 -26.69
CA ASP A 108 11.26 3.10 -27.27
C ASP A 108 12.19 3.96 -26.38
N GLY A 109 11.69 4.46 -25.25
CA GLY A 109 12.35 5.37 -24.34
C GLY A 109 12.48 6.80 -24.86
N SER A 110 11.62 7.22 -25.78
CA SER A 110 11.35 8.64 -26.02
C SER A 110 10.28 9.16 -25.06
N LEU A 111 10.43 10.39 -24.59
CA LEU A 111 9.42 11.10 -23.81
C LEU A 111 8.46 11.81 -24.77
N LEU A 112 7.17 11.52 -24.65
CA LEU A 112 6.09 12.28 -25.27
C LEU A 112 5.49 13.24 -24.23
N ARG A 113 5.49 14.54 -24.50
CA ARG A 113 4.96 15.57 -23.58
C ARG A 113 4.11 16.62 -24.28
N THR A 114 3.12 17.10 -23.56
CA THR A 114 2.41 18.35 -23.91
C THR A 114 3.30 19.57 -23.58
N ALA A 115 3.13 20.66 -24.33
CA ALA A 115 3.89 21.89 -24.14
C ALA A 115 2.97 23.12 -24.20
N ASN A 116 3.13 24.03 -23.25
CA ASN A 116 2.37 25.29 -23.17
C ASN A 116 2.96 26.35 -24.12
N ILE A 117 2.16 26.80 -25.08
CA ILE A 117 2.50 27.87 -26.03
C ILE A 117 1.49 29.04 -25.98
N ALA A 118 0.70 29.15 -24.91
CA ALA A 118 -0.44 30.07 -24.80
C ALA A 118 -0.07 31.56 -24.92
N GLN A 119 1.20 31.92 -24.71
CA GLN A 119 1.69 33.29 -24.84
C GLN A 119 2.02 33.67 -26.30
N THR A 120 1.95 32.70 -27.21
CA THR A 120 2.22 32.83 -28.66
C THR A 120 1.14 32.20 -29.54
N SER A 121 0.02 31.74 -28.98
CA SER A 121 -1.09 31.16 -29.73
C SER A 121 -1.82 32.19 -30.60
N GLN A 122 -2.47 31.69 -31.65
CA GLN A 122 -3.26 32.45 -32.62
C GLN A 122 -4.64 32.81 -32.07
N GLY A 123 -5.25 31.89 -31.33
CA GLY A 123 -6.54 32.06 -30.64
C GLY A 123 -6.39 32.62 -29.22
N ASN A 124 -7.51 33.07 -28.67
CA ASN A 124 -7.59 33.77 -27.38
C ASN A 124 -8.20 32.87 -26.30
N PHE A 125 -7.69 31.65 -26.17
CA PHE A 125 -8.13 30.67 -25.18
C PHE A 125 -7.42 30.91 -23.84
N SER A 126 -8.20 31.18 -22.79
CA SER A 126 -7.70 31.56 -21.46
C SER A 126 -8.07 30.57 -20.34
N GLY A 127 -8.45 29.35 -20.70
CA GLY A 127 -8.80 28.29 -19.74
C GLY A 127 -7.60 27.79 -18.93
N GLY A 128 -7.89 27.02 -17.88
CA GLY A 128 -6.85 26.30 -17.14
C GLY A 128 -6.27 25.17 -18.00
N GLY A 129 -4.94 24.97 -17.97
CA GLY A 129 -4.30 23.84 -18.65
C GLY A 129 -4.09 23.99 -20.17
N THR A 130 -4.25 25.19 -20.76
CA THR A 130 -3.93 25.44 -22.18
C THR A 130 -2.54 24.92 -22.55
N ALA A 131 -2.45 24.09 -23.60
CA ALA A 131 -1.21 23.57 -24.14
C ALA A 131 -0.90 24.18 -25.51
N GLY A 132 -1.49 23.64 -26.58
CA GLY A 132 -1.31 24.06 -27.98
C GLY A 132 -0.19 23.34 -28.74
N LYS A 133 0.65 22.52 -28.08
CA LYS A 133 1.76 21.79 -28.72
C LYS A 133 2.03 20.44 -28.05
N VAL A 134 2.53 19.47 -28.81
CA VAL A 134 3.09 18.20 -28.34
C VAL A 134 4.53 18.05 -28.83
N GLU A 135 5.39 17.45 -28.01
CA GLU A 135 6.82 17.22 -28.27
C GLU A 135 7.18 15.75 -27.98
N ARG A 136 7.93 15.11 -28.87
CA ARG A 136 8.58 13.81 -28.67
C ARG A 136 10.09 14.00 -28.64
N ILE A 137 10.71 13.64 -27.52
CA ILE A 137 12.11 13.89 -27.21
C ILE A 137 12.78 12.53 -26.94
N SER A 138 13.88 12.22 -27.63
CA SER A 138 14.61 10.98 -27.38
C SER A 138 15.24 10.96 -25.98
N TRP A 139 15.62 9.77 -25.50
CA TRP A 139 16.46 9.60 -24.29
C TRP A 139 17.73 10.48 -24.26
N ASN A 140 18.23 10.92 -25.43
CA ASN A 140 19.39 11.80 -25.50
C ASN A 140 19.02 13.29 -25.64
N GLY A 141 17.84 13.69 -25.12
CA GLY A 141 17.35 15.08 -25.14
C GLY A 141 17.12 15.68 -26.54
N THR A 142 17.13 14.87 -27.60
CA THR A 142 16.98 15.36 -28.98
C THR A 142 15.51 15.39 -29.36
N LEU A 143 15.02 16.53 -29.87
CA LEU A 143 13.66 16.62 -30.40
C LEU A 143 13.54 15.77 -31.68
N GLU A 144 12.71 14.73 -31.63
CA GLU A 144 12.49 13.82 -32.76
C GLU A 144 11.28 14.25 -33.58
N TRP A 145 10.21 14.66 -32.91
CA TRP A 145 9.01 15.21 -33.51
C TRP A 145 8.39 16.28 -32.62
N SER A 146 7.78 17.32 -33.20
CA SER A 146 6.89 18.20 -32.45
C SER A 146 5.86 18.88 -33.34
N TRP A 147 4.61 18.93 -32.90
CA TRP A 147 3.52 19.51 -33.67
C TRP A 147 2.67 20.47 -32.84
N THR A 148 2.20 21.52 -33.48
CA THR A 148 1.36 22.58 -32.89
C THR A 148 -0.07 22.39 -33.36
N TYR A 149 -1.00 22.35 -32.41
CA TYR A 149 -2.43 22.31 -32.65
C TYR A 149 -3.09 23.53 -31.99
N ASP A 150 -2.99 24.65 -32.69
CA ASP A 150 -3.61 25.92 -32.33
C ASP A 150 -4.14 26.64 -33.58
N SER A 151 -5.17 27.44 -33.42
CA SER A 151 -5.68 28.39 -34.40
C SER A 151 -6.50 29.48 -33.70
N THR A 152 -7.19 30.34 -34.44
CA THR A 152 -8.24 31.21 -33.88
C THR A 152 -9.43 30.42 -33.34
N ASP A 153 -9.63 29.19 -33.83
CA ASP A 153 -10.88 28.44 -33.73
C ASP A 153 -10.75 27.21 -32.80
N PHE A 154 -9.52 26.84 -32.39
CA PHE A 154 -9.24 25.72 -31.48
C PHE A 154 -7.85 25.80 -30.83
N ILE A 155 -7.65 25.09 -29.71
CA ILE A 155 -6.32 24.79 -29.15
C ILE A 155 -6.33 23.52 -28.28
N SER A 156 -5.23 22.73 -28.27
CA SER A 156 -5.09 21.60 -27.34
C SER A 156 -4.83 22.03 -25.88
N HIS A 157 -5.27 21.22 -24.92
CA HIS A 157 -5.08 21.47 -23.48
C HIS A 157 -4.99 20.17 -22.67
N HIS A 158 -4.44 20.27 -21.46
CA HIS A 158 -4.31 19.20 -20.47
C HIS A 158 -3.56 17.95 -20.95
N ASP A 159 -4.27 17.04 -21.62
CA ASP A 159 -3.91 15.62 -21.65
C ASP A 159 -3.96 15.03 -23.07
N ILE A 160 -3.19 13.95 -23.23
CA ILE A 160 -3.03 13.16 -24.44
C ILE A 160 -2.91 11.69 -24.05
N GLU A 161 -3.24 10.76 -24.94
CA GLU A 161 -2.98 9.32 -24.71
C GLU A 161 -2.19 8.73 -25.90
N PRO A 162 -0.98 8.17 -25.69
CA PRO A 162 -0.20 7.51 -26.74
C PRO A 162 -0.75 6.12 -27.07
N MET A 163 -1.33 5.96 -28.26
CA MET A 163 -2.02 4.74 -28.66
C MET A 163 -1.09 3.62 -29.13
N PRO A 164 -1.47 2.33 -28.99
CA PRO A 164 -0.67 1.18 -29.45
C PRO A 164 -0.38 1.11 -30.96
N ASN A 165 -1.06 1.92 -31.78
CA ASN A 165 -0.79 2.06 -33.22
C ASN A 165 0.32 3.09 -33.54
N GLY A 166 0.81 3.84 -32.54
CA GLY A 166 1.77 4.93 -32.70
C GLY A 166 1.14 6.32 -32.91
N ASN A 167 -0.19 6.43 -32.93
CA ASN A 167 -0.93 7.68 -32.96
C ASN A 167 -1.10 8.25 -31.53
N ILE A 168 -1.61 9.47 -31.45
CA ILE A 168 -1.82 10.20 -30.20
C ILE A 168 -3.26 10.70 -30.19
N LEU A 169 -4.04 10.38 -29.14
CA LEU A 169 -5.29 11.08 -28.85
C LEU A 169 -4.97 12.38 -28.13
N MET A 170 -5.67 13.47 -28.47
CA MET A 170 -5.48 14.78 -27.85
C MET A 170 -6.81 15.43 -27.49
N ILE A 171 -6.90 16.00 -26.28
CA ILE A 171 -8.02 16.88 -25.89
C ILE A 171 -7.75 18.30 -26.42
N ALA A 172 -8.79 18.96 -26.92
CA ALA A 172 -8.76 20.34 -27.34
C ALA A 172 -10.10 21.06 -27.11
N TRP A 173 -10.05 22.39 -27.01
CA TRP A 173 -11.22 23.24 -27.13
C TRP A 173 -11.41 23.64 -28.59
N GLU A 174 -12.66 23.86 -28.99
CA GLU A 174 -13.04 24.62 -30.18
C GLU A 174 -13.91 25.82 -29.80
N ASP A 175 -13.84 26.91 -30.57
CA ASP A 175 -14.69 28.08 -30.34
C ASP A 175 -16.07 27.93 -31.00
N LYS A 176 -17.14 28.30 -30.27
CA LYS A 176 -18.51 28.39 -30.78
C LYS A 176 -19.08 29.75 -30.43
N THR A 177 -19.40 30.53 -31.46
CA THR A 177 -19.85 31.93 -31.36
C THR A 177 -21.14 32.08 -30.54
N GLU A 178 -21.42 33.29 -30.05
CA GLU A 178 -22.68 33.61 -29.36
C GLU A 178 -23.91 33.30 -30.25
N GLU A 179 -23.83 33.54 -31.56
CA GLU A 179 -24.85 33.14 -32.53
C GLU A 179 -25.05 31.62 -32.63
N GLU A 180 -23.97 30.84 -32.69
CA GLU A 180 -24.02 29.37 -32.75
C GLU A 180 -24.57 28.77 -31.46
N ALA A 181 -24.08 29.23 -30.30
CA ALA A 181 -24.58 28.80 -28.99
C ALA A 181 -26.05 29.17 -28.79
N SER A 182 -26.45 30.38 -29.20
CA SER A 182 -27.85 30.81 -29.21
C SER A 182 -28.71 30.01 -30.20
N GLN A 183 -28.12 29.37 -31.21
CA GLN A 183 -28.85 28.56 -32.19
C GLN A 183 -28.96 27.09 -31.78
N ALA A 184 -27.91 26.53 -31.15
CA ALA A 184 -27.89 25.25 -30.45
C ALA A 184 -28.75 25.22 -29.17
N GLY A 185 -29.38 26.35 -28.79
CA GLY A 185 -30.36 26.46 -27.71
C GLY A 185 -29.78 26.75 -26.33
N ARG A 186 -28.54 27.28 -26.23
CA ARG A 186 -28.01 27.84 -24.98
C ARG A 186 -28.83 29.06 -24.56
N ASN A 187 -29.22 29.08 -23.29
CA ASN A 187 -30.01 30.12 -22.65
C ASN A 187 -29.19 31.41 -22.49
N PRO A 188 -29.58 32.55 -23.12
CA PRO A 188 -28.83 33.81 -23.05
C PRO A 188 -28.79 34.49 -21.67
N ALA A 189 -29.40 33.88 -20.64
CA ALA A 189 -29.22 34.29 -19.25
C ALA A 189 -28.03 33.60 -18.55
N LEU A 190 -27.40 32.60 -19.19
CA LEU A 190 -26.12 32.04 -18.75
C LEU A 190 -25.01 32.97 -19.25
N ALA A 191 -24.23 33.52 -18.32
CA ALA A 191 -23.05 34.31 -18.67
C ALA A 191 -21.95 33.43 -19.30
N SER A 192 -21.05 34.07 -20.03
CA SER A 192 -19.71 33.57 -20.33
C SER A 192 -18.67 34.50 -19.71
N ASP A 193 -17.49 33.99 -19.39
CA ASP A 193 -16.33 34.78 -18.97
C ASP A 193 -15.31 34.98 -20.10
N SER A 194 -15.70 34.62 -21.33
CA SER A 194 -14.88 34.74 -22.53
C SER A 194 -14.18 36.09 -22.67
N PRO A 195 -12.92 36.13 -23.13
CA PRO A 195 -12.23 37.36 -23.45
C PRO A 195 -13.06 38.32 -24.32
N ASN A 196 -12.89 39.62 -24.07
CA ASN A 196 -13.71 40.71 -24.60
C ASN A 196 -15.16 40.79 -24.07
N GLY A 197 -15.70 39.76 -23.42
CA GLY A 197 -17.04 39.74 -22.83
C GLY A 197 -18.15 39.35 -23.82
N GLU A 198 -17.82 38.44 -24.74
CA GLU A 198 -18.73 37.80 -25.71
C GLU A 198 -19.37 36.54 -25.08
N ASN A 199 -20.58 36.13 -25.48
CA ASN A 199 -21.21 34.92 -24.92
C ASN A 199 -20.93 33.64 -25.73
N ASN A 200 -19.77 33.57 -26.38
CA ASN A 200 -19.24 32.35 -26.98
C ASN A 200 -18.89 31.29 -25.91
N VAL A 201 -18.76 30.04 -26.34
CA VAL A 201 -18.53 28.87 -25.49
C VAL A 201 -17.47 27.96 -26.12
N TRP A 202 -16.68 27.31 -25.26
CA TRP A 202 -15.61 26.38 -25.60
C TRP A 202 -16.02 24.97 -25.15
N PRO A 203 -16.75 24.21 -25.99
CA PRO A 203 -16.86 22.76 -25.82
C PRO A 203 -15.51 22.09 -26.11
N ASP A 204 -15.39 20.87 -25.59
CA ASP A 204 -14.21 20.02 -25.77
C ASP A 204 -14.41 19.07 -26.95
N HIS A 205 -13.37 18.85 -27.74
CA HIS A 205 -13.31 17.89 -28.85
C HIS A 205 -12.03 17.07 -28.81
N ILE A 206 -12.10 15.84 -29.35
CA ILE A 206 -10.98 14.88 -29.36
C ILE A 206 -10.51 14.66 -30.80
N ILE A 207 -9.20 14.55 -30.99
CA ILE A 207 -8.58 14.19 -32.27
C ILE A 207 -7.63 13.00 -32.11
N GLU A 208 -7.61 12.09 -33.09
CA GLU A 208 -6.53 11.09 -33.24
C GLU A 208 -5.52 11.60 -34.27
N VAL A 209 -4.23 11.57 -33.91
CA VAL A 209 -3.14 12.21 -34.64
C VAL A 209 -2.05 11.20 -34.97
N GLU A 210 -1.80 10.98 -36.26
CA GLU A 210 -0.66 10.23 -36.79
C GLU A 210 0.56 11.18 -36.95
N PRO A 211 1.68 10.97 -36.21
CA PRO A 211 2.89 11.79 -36.36
C PRO A 211 3.58 11.59 -37.72
N VAL A 212 3.86 12.69 -38.44
CA VAL A 212 4.50 12.65 -39.77
C VAL A 212 5.83 13.40 -39.76
N GLY A 213 6.90 12.69 -40.13
CA GLY A 213 8.25 13.27 -40.21
C GLY A 213 8.72 13.79 -38.85
N THR A 214 9.11 15.07 -38.81
CA THR A 214 9.63 15.75 -37.61
C THR A 214 8.70 16.85 -37.07
N ASN A 215 7.69 17.27 -37.83
CA ASN A 215 6.88 18.45 -37.50
C ASN A 215 5.54 18.56 -38.26
N GLU A 216 5.09 17.47 -38.89
CA GLU A 216 3.79 17.38 -39.57
C GLU A 216 2.95 16.29 -38.88
N ALA A 217 1.65 16.27 -39.14
CA ALA A 217 0.76 15.25 -38.61
C ALA A 217 -0.50 15.11 -39.47
N ASN A 218 -1.08 13.91 -39.52
CA ASN A 218 -2.40 13.67 -40.09
C ASN A 218 -3.42 13.51 -38.95
N ILE A 219 -4.49 14.30 -38.95
CA ILE A 219 -5.64 14.04 -38.07
C ILE A 219 -6.51 12.99 -38.76
N VAL A 220 -6.52 11.77 -38.22
CA VAL A 220 -7.14 10.59 -38.85
C VAL A 220 -8.56 10.33 -38.34
N TRP A 221 -8.86 10.65 -37.07
CA TRP A 221 -10.19 10.58 -36.45
C TRP A 221 -10.49 11.87 -35.68
N ARG A 222 -11.79 12.17 -35.47
CA ARG A 222 -12.27 13.25 -34.58
C ARG A 222 -13.61 12.89 -33.96
N TRP A 223 -13.86 13.43 -32.78
CA TRP A 223 -15.17 13.48 -32.10
C TRP A 223 -15.36 14.86 -31.47
N HIS A 224 -16.58 15.40 -31.50
CA HIS A 224 -16.90 16.75 -31.04
C HIS A 224 -18.09 16.70 -30.07
N ALA A 225 -17.94 17.15 -28.82
CA ALA A 225 -19.07 17.19 -27.88
C ALA A 225 -20.25 18.06 -28.36
N TRP A 226 -19.97 18.99 -29.29
CA TRP A 226 -20.95 19.85 -29.94
C TRP A 226 -21.94 19.12 -30.86
N ASP A 227 -21.60 17.92 -31.36
CA ASP A 227 -22.50 17.12 -32.20
C ASP A 227 -23.51 16.30 -31.36
N HIS A 228 -23.30 16.19 -30.04
CA HIS A 228 -24.06 15.33 -29.12
C HIS A 228 -24.89 16.13 -28.10
N LEU A 229 -25.53 17.21 -28.54
CA LEU A 229 -26.21 18.16 -27.65
C LEU A 229 -27.72 17.93 -27.51
N VAL A 230 -28.27 18.31 -26.35
CA VAL A 230 -29.72 18.35 -26.06
C VAL A 230 -30.09 19.59 -25.21
N GLN A 231 -31.32 20.08 -25.36
CA GLN A 231 -31.90 21.14 -24.51
C GLN A 231 -33.42 21.14 -24.50
N ASP A 232 -34.05 21.57 -23.40
CA ASP A 232 -35.51 21.74 -23.27
C ASP A 232 -35.93 23.20 -22.98
N TYR A 233 -35.03 24.16 -23.24
CA TYR A 233 -35.21 25.58 -22.95
C TYR A 233 -36.02 26.32 -24.02
N ASP A 234 -35.68 26.16 -25.30
CA ASP A 234 -36.35 26.84 -26.42
C ASP A 234 -36.71 25.85 -27.55
N ALA A 235 -38.02 25.61 -27.68
CA ALA A 235 -38.61 24.73 -28.70
C ALA A 235 -38.57 25.28 -30.14
N THR A 236 -37.94 26.45 -30.36
CA THR A 236 -37.69 27.04 -31.68
C THR A 236 -36.23 26.94 -32.12
N LYS A 237 -35.38 26.34 -31.28
CA LYS A 237 -33.94 26.16 -31.48
C LYS A 237 -33.58 24.71 -31.81
N ASP A 238 -32.35 24.52 -32.27
CA ASP A 238 -31.82 23.19 -32.55
C ASP A 238 -31.62 22.43 -31.23
N ASN A 239 -31.36 21.12 -31.33
CA ASN A 239 -31.14 20.23 -30.19
C ASN A 239 -32.32 20.12 -29.20
N TYR A 240 -33.53 20.57 -29.58
CA TYR A 240 -34.68 20.56 -28.67
C TYR A 240 -35.21 19.15 -28.40
N GLY A 241 -35.09 18.70 -27.15
CA GLY A 241 -35.51 17.38 -26.66
C GLY A 241 -35.66 17.36 -25.14
N VAL A 242 -36.38 16.39 -24.60
CA VAL A 242 -36.52 16.25 -23.14
C VAL A 242 -35.20 15.72 -22.58
N VAL A 243 -34.46 16.58 -21.89
CA VAL A 243 -33.09 16.25 -21.39
C VAL A 243 -33.07 14.98 -20.52
N GLU A 244 -34.13 14.77 -19.72
CA GLU A 244 -34.30 13.61 -18.84
C GLU A 244 -34.46 12.27 -19.59
N ASP A 245 -34.93 12.31 -20.85
CA ASP A 245 -35.12 11.15 -21.75
C ASP A 245 -33.84 10.83 -22.57
N HIS A 246 -32.81 11.69 -22.52
CA HIS A 246 -31.60 11.63 -23.37
C HIS A 246 -30.28 11.59 -22.57
N PRO A 247 -30.05 10.58 -21.71
CA PRO A 247 -28.80 10.43 -20.95
C PRO A 247 -27.55 10.22 -21.82
N GLU A 248 -27.70 9.84 -23.09
CA GLU A 248 -26.63 9.72 -24.08
C GLU A 248 -26.15 11.05 -24.68
N LEU A 249 -26.84 12.18 -24.40
CA LEU A 249 -26.54 13.51 -24.93
C LEU A 249 -26.15 14.53 -23.83
N LEU A 250 -25.49 15.61 -24.22
CA LEU A 250 -25.01 16.66 -23.33
C LEU A 250 -25.96 17.87 -23.29
N ASN A 251 -26.39 18.25 -22.09
CA ASN A 251 -27.26 19.39 -21.87
C ASN A 251 -26.50 20.72 -22.00
N ILE A 252 -26.62 21.45 -23.12
CA ILE A 252 -25.92 22.74 -23.36
C ILE A 252 -26.24 23.83 -22.32
N ASN A 253 -27.32 23.63 -21.56
CA ASN A 253 -27.78 24.52 -20.50
C ASN A 253 -27.39 24.04 -19.08
N TYR A 254 -26.63 22.96 -18.94
CA TYR A 254 -26.04 22.62 -17.65
C TYR A 254 -24.84 23.51 -17.34
N VAL A 255 -24.79 23.94 -16.08
CA VAL A 255 -23.70 24.70 -15.47
C VAL A 255 -23.61 24.21 -14.03
N SER A 256 -22.45 23.71 -13.60
CA SER A 256 -22.28 23.25 -12.22
C SER A 256 -22.49 24.40 -11.23
N SER A 257 -23.07 24.06 -10.07
CA SER A 257 -23.49 25.05 -9.07
C SER A 257 -22.36 25.53 -8.14
N THR A 258 -21.17 24.95 -8.28
CA THR A 258 -20.04 25.11 -7.36
C THR A 258 -18.78 25.63 -8.06
N GLY A 259 -18.08 26.55 -7.39
CA GLY A 259 -16.75 27.02 -7.80
C GLY A 259 -16.74 28.00 -8.99
N ASN A 260 -15.54 28.20 -9.53
CA ASN A 260 -15.25 29.26 -10.52
C ASN A 260 -15.72 28.96 -11.96
N GLN A 261 -16.19 27.75 -12.26
CA GLN A 261 -16.59 27.35 -13.63
C GLN A 261 -18.03 27.73 -14.01
N ALA A 262 -18.82 28.26 -13.06
CA ALA A 262 -20.21 28.59 -13.31
C ALA A 262 -20.38 29.76 -14.30
N GLY A 263 -20.72 29.45 -15.55
CA GLY A 263 -20.91 30.44 -16.62
C GLY A 263 -19.59 30.91 -17.25
N ARG A 264 -18.70 29.96 -17.56
CA ARG A 264 -17.48 30.20 -18.35
C ARG A 264 -17.64 29.89 -19.82
N ALA A 265 -16.66 30.37 -20.61
CA ALA A 265 -16.45 29.90 -21.97
C ALA A 265 -15.96 28.44 -21.95
N ASP A 266 -14.85 28.20 -21.24
CA ASP A 266 -14.29 26.90 -20.82
C ASP A 266 -15.36 26.07 -20.07
N TRP A 267 -16.09 25.20 -20.78
CA TRP A 267 -17.40 24.71 -20.34
C TRP A 267 -17.41 23.26 -19.83
N MET A 268 -16.88 22.29 -20.58
CA MET A 268 -16.76 20.90 -20.07
C MET A 268 -15.44 20.70 -19.31
N HIS A 269 -14.37 21.38 -19.74
CA HIS A 269 -13.06 21.37 -19.07
C HIS A 269 -12.54 19.93 -18.89
N CYS A 270 -12.40 19.23 -20.00
CA CYS A 270 -11.90 17.86 -20.02
C CYS A 270 -10.39 17.86 -19.81
N ASN A 271 -9.95 17.06 -18.85
CA ASN A 271 -8.65 17.19 -18.19
C ASN A 271 -7.96 15.84 -17.94
N GLY A 272 -8.50 14.76 -18.52
CA GLY A 272 -7.93 13.42 -18.50
C GLY A 272 -8.52 12.62 -19.65
N ILE A 273 -7.68 11.84 -20.33
CA ILE A 273 -8.04 10.96 -21.44
C ILE A 273 -7.29 9.64 -21.31
N ASP A 274 -7.96 8.53 -21.60
CA ASP A 274 -7.37 7.19 -21.67
C ASP A 274 -8.08 6.34 -22.75
N TYR A 275 -7.43 5.28 -23.24
CA TYR A 275 -7.88 4.47 -24.37
C TYR A 275 -7.85 2.96 -24.08
N ASN A 276 -9.03 2.34 -24.06
CA ASN A 276 -9.15 0.90 -23.89
C ASN A 276 -9.05 0.16 -25.23
N ALA A 277 -7.83 -0.26 -25.58
CA ALA A 277 -7.55 -1.00 -26.82
C ALA A 277 -8.25 -2.37 -26.95
N MET A 278 -8.85 -2.92 -25.88
CA MET A 278 -9.67 -4.15 -25.96
C MET A 278 -11.15 -3.88 -26.28
N LEU A 279 -11.64 -2.67 -25.95
CA LEU A 279 -13.02 -2.24 -26.21
C LEU A 279 -13.14 -1.32 -27.42
N ASP A 280 -12.04 -0.71 -27.84
CA ASP A 280 -11.94 0.38 -28.83
C ASP A 280 -12.78 1.59 -28.39
N GLN A 281 -12.50 2.07 -27.18
CA GLN A 281 -13.25 3.12 -26.48
C GLN A 281 -12.32 4.10 -25.77
N ILE A 282 -12.77 5.34 -25.65
CA ILE A 282 -12.05 6.43 -24.97
C ILE A 282 -12.82 6.82 -23.70
N ALA A 283 -12.11 6.99 -22.59
CA ALA A 283 -12.62 7.59 -21.37
C ALA A 283 -12.17 9.06 -21.28
N LEU A 284 -13.05 9.94 -20.77
CA LEU A 284 -12.78 11.37 -20.58
C LEU A 284 -13.22 11.81 -19.18
N SER A 285 -12.40 12.58 -18.47
CA SER A 285 -12.82 13.27 -17.23
C SER A 285 -13.07 14.74 -17.52
N CYS A 286 -14.28 15.23 -17.25
CA CYS A 286 -14.71 16.59 -17.60
C CYS A 286 -15.23 17.35 -16.36
N ARG A 287 -14.37 18.23 -15.85
CA ARG A 287 -14.51 18.90 -14.55
C ARG A 287 -15.62 19.95 -14.48
N GLY A 288 -16.00 20.55 -15.61
CA GLY A 288 -17.11 21.51 -15.68
C GLY A 288 -18.49 20.85 -15.56
N MET A 289 -18.58 19.53 -15.82
CA MET A 289 -19.80 18.74 -15.71
C MET A 289 -19.89 17.96 -14.39
N ASP A 290 -18.78 17.83 -13.65
CA ASP A 290 -18.64 16.87 -12.56
C ASP A 290 -18.92 15.41 -13.02
N GLU A 291 -18.54 15.07 -14.26
CA GLU A 291 -18.74 13.74 -14.86
C GLU A 291 -17.50 13.22 -15.59
N ILE A 292 -17.34 11.89 -15.58
CA ILE A 292 -16.59 11.16 -16.61
C ILE A 292 -17.53 10.66 -17.72
N TYR A 293 -16.99 10.45 -18.92
CA TYR A 293 -17.69 9.91 -20.09
C TYR A 293 -16.92 8.74 -20.72
N ILE A 294 -17.62 7.87 -21.45
CA ILE A 294 -17.02 6.88 -22.36
C ILE A 294 -17.67 7.00 -23.75
N ILE A 295 -16.86 7.03 -24.81
CA ILE A 295 -17.28 7.16 -26.22
C ILE A 295 -16.69 6.03 -27.10
N ASP A 296 -17.35 5.75 -28.23
CA ASP A 296 -16.96 4.68 -29.17
C ASP A 296 -15.92 5.17 -30.20
N HIS A 297 -14.68 4.69 -30.06
CA HIS A 297 -13.58 5.06 -30.96
C HIS A 297 -13.57 4.22 -32.25
N SER A 298 -14.24 3.07 -32.28
CA SER A 298 -14.36 2.23 -33.49
C SER A 298 -15.20 2.86 -34.63
N THR A 299 -15.74 4.05 -34.38
CA THR A 299 -16.45 4.89 -35.35
C THR A 299 -15.50 5.47 -36.40
N THR A 300 -15.96 5.68 -37.63
CA THR A 300 -15.31 6.69 -38.49
C THR A 300 -15.68 8.09 -38.02
N THR A 301 -14.88 9.11 -38.34
CA THR A 301 -15.19 10.53 -38.05
C THR A 301 -16.61 10.97 -38.48
N GLN A 302 -17.17 10.33 -39.50
CA GLN A 302 -18.52 10.62 -40.01
C GLN A 302 -19.63 9.96 -39.19
N GLU A 303 -19.33 8.87 -38.48
CA GLU A 303 -20.20 8.20 -37.51
C GLU A 303 -20.03 8.76 -36.10
N ALA A 304 -18.82 9.20 -35.75
CA ALA A 304 -18.52 9.93 -34.52
C ALA A 304 -19.36 11.21 -34.44
N ALA A 305 -19.43 12.00 -35.52
CA ALA A 305 -20.29 13.18 -35.64
C ALA A 305 -21.80 12.86 -35.80
N GLY A 306 -22.32 11.87 -35.07
CA GLY A 306 -23.73 11.47 -35.11
C GLY A 306 -24.11 10.29 -34.22
N HIS A 307 -25.38 9.91 -34.29
CA HIS A 307 -26.06 9.00 -33.35
C HIS A 307 -26.11 7.52 -33.81
N THR A 308 -25.34 7.14 -34.84
CA THR A 308 -25.34 5.77 -35.39
C THR A 308 -24.00 5.40 -36.02
N GLY A 309 -23.50 4.21 -35.69
CA GLY A 309 -22.22 3.69 -36.17
C GLY A 309 -21.38 3.10 -35.04
N GLY A 310 -20.16 2.65 -35.34
CA GLY A 310 -19.27 2.00 -34.37
C GLY A 310 -19.76 0.64 -33.87
N ASN A 311 -18.97 0.01 -32.99
CA ASN A 311 -19.25 -1.28 -32.36
C ASN A 311 -20.50 -1.25 -31.48
N ALA A 312 -20.75 -0.14 -30.78
CA ALA A 312 -21.93 0.06 -29.95
C ALA A 312 -23.19 0.40 -30.77
N GLY A 313 -23.05 0.76 -32.06
CA GLY A 313 -24.14 1.19 -32.93
C GLY A 313 -24.66 2.61 -32.65
N LYS A 314 -24.06 3.33 -31.70
CA LYS A 314 -24.45 4.67 -31.22
C LYS A 314 -23.75 5.85 -31.92
N GLY A 315 -22.77 5.59 -32.78
CA GLY A 315 -21.89 6.67 -33.26
C GLY A 315 -21.10 7.28 -32.10
N GLY A 316 -21.02 8.61 -32.04
CA GLY A 316 -20.31 9.33 -30.96
C GLY A 316 -21.12 9.60 -29.68
N ASP A 317 -22.40 9.25 -29.63
CA ASP A 317 -23.22 9.46 -28.42
C ASP A 317 -22.63 8.73 -27.21
N PHE A 318 -22.78 9.28 -26.00
CA PHE A 318 -22.17 8.71 -24.81
C PHE A 318 -22.60 7.25 -24.58
N LEU A 319 -21.61 6.36 -24.51
CA LEU A 319 -21.83 4.96 -24.15
C LEU A 319 -22.18 4.85 -22.67
N TYR A 320 -21.49 5.64 -21.85
CA TYR A 320 -21.57 5.70 -20.40
C TYR A 320 -21.22 7.11 -19.92
N ARG A 321 -21.78 7.50 -18.77
CA ARG A 321 -21.39 8.70 -18.01
C ARG A 321 -21.56 8.46 -16.52
N TRP A 322 -20.71 9.04 -15.68
CA TRP A 322 -20.80 8.85 -14.23
C TRP A 322 -20.24 10.06 -13.46
N GLY A 323 -20.83 10.36 -12.30
CA GLY A 323 -20.35 11.41 -11.39
C GLY A 323 -21.46 12.36 -10.92
N ASN A 324 -22.25 12.90 -11.85
CA ASN A 324 -23.25 13.93 -11.57
C ASN A 324 -24.49 13.75 -12.48
N PRO A 325 -25.52 13.00 -12.04
CA PRO A 325 -26.69 12.75 -12.88
C PRO A 325 -27.53 14.02 -13.15
N GLN A 326 -27.29 15.11 -12.41
CA GLN A 326 -28.02 16.36 -12.58
C GLN A 326 -27.72 17.05 -13.93
N VAL A 327 -26.60 16.72 -14.59
CA VAL A 327 -26.25 17.24 -15.93
C VAL A 327 -27.37 16.96 -16.94
N TYR A 328 -27.86 15.71 -16.95
CA TYR A 328 -28.99 15.24 -17.77
C TYR A 328 -30.31 15.19 -16.97
N LYS A 329 -30.42 16.03 -15.93
CA LYS A 329 -31.61 16.23 -15.06
C LYS A 329 -32.11 14.99 -14.31
N GLN A 330 -31.33 13.91 -14.25
CA GLN A 330 -31.63 12.74 -13.44
C GLN A 330 -31.12 12.89 -12.00
N GLY A 331 -31.72 12.13 -11.08
CA GLY A 331 -31.31 12.10 -9.68
C GLY A 331 -31.45 13.44 -8.92
N LEU A 332 -30.74 13.54 -7.80
CA LEU A 332 -30.69 14.70 -6.91
C LEU A 332 -29.23 15.08 -6.64
N SER A 333 -28.97 16.22 -5.98
CA SER A 333 -27.62 16.60 -5.55
C SER A 333 -27.02 15.62 -4.53
N SER A 334 -27.85 14.83 -3.84
CA SER A 334 -27.42 13.69 -3.01
C SER A 334 -27.08 12.42 -3.82
N ASN A 335 -26.98 12.53 -5.14
CA ASN A 335 -26.48 11.49 -6.05
C ASN A 335 -25.24 11.97 -6.83
N GLN A 336 -24.71 13.15 -6.51
CA GLN A 336 -23.43 13.60 -7.04
C GLN A 336 -22.28 12.96 -6.25
N GLN A 337 -21.37 12.30 -6.97
CA GLN A 337 -20.22 11.58 -6.45
C GLN A 337 -18.89 12.25 -6.81
N LEU A 338 -18.80 12.80 -8.03
CA LEU A 338 -17.62 13.54 -8.49
C LEU A 338 -17.78 15.04 -8.26
N PHE A 339 -16.65 15.70 -7.95
CA PHE A 339 -16.59 17.12 -7.57
C PHE A 339 -15.35 17.78 -8.17
N GLY A 340 -15.43 18.10 -9.47
CA GLY A 340 -14.40 18.74 -10.26
C GLY A 340 -13.11 17.94 -10.42
N GLN A 341 -13.27 16.64 -10.66
CA GLN A 341 -12.28 15.56 -10.77
C GLN A 341 -11.25 15.75 -11.91
N HIS A 342 -10.18 14.95 -11.89
CA HIS A 342 -9.15 14.82 -12.93
C HIS A 342 -8.81 13.34 -13.20
N ASP A 343 -8.08 13.10 -14.29
CA ASP A 343 -7.28 11.89 -14.53
C ASP A 343 -8.07 10.56 -14.37
N VAL A 344 -9.07 10.38 -15.24
CA VAL A 344 -9.72 9.05 -15.38
C VAL A 344 -8.79 8.09 -16.14
N GLN A 345 -8.57 6.90 -15.58
CA GLN A 345 -7.79 5.83 -16.20
C GLN A 345 -8.49 4.48 -16.04
N TRP A 346 -8.43 3.63 -17.06
CA TRP A 346 -8.66 2.20 -16.92
C TRP A 346 -7.48 1.55 -16.19
N ILE A 347 -7.79 0.81 -15.14
CA ILE A 347 -6.80 0.03 -14.40
C ILE A 347 -6.29 -1.09 -15.31
N LYS A 348 -4.98 -1.06 -15.58
CA LYS A 348 -4.29 -1.92 -16.56
C LYS A 348 -4.21 -3.39 -16.09
N SER A 349 -3.93 -4.29 -17.02
CA SER A 349 -3.96 -5.74 -16.78
C SER A 349 -2.91 -6.17 -15.76
N GLY A 350 -3.28 -7.09 -14.86
CA GLY A 350 -2.44 -7.56 -13.75
C GLY A 350 -2.75 -6.95 -12.37
N HIS A 351 -3.41 -5.79 -12.32
CA HIS A 351 -3.90 -5.24 -11.04
C HIS A 351 -5.10 -6.06 -10.51
N PRO A 352 -5.31 -6.18 -9.18
CA PRO A 352 -6.53 -6.74 -8.59
C PRO A 352 -7.87 -6.07 -9.03
N ASN A 353 -7.81 -4.92 -9.71
CA ASN A 353 -8.95 -4.12 -10.16
C ASN A 353 -8.96 -3.94 -11.69
N GLU A 354 -8.23 -4.77 -12.43
CA GLU A 354 -8.14 -4.75 -13.90
C GLU A 354 -9.49 -4.46 -14.60
N GLY A 355 -9.49 -3.50 -15.53
CA GLY A 355 -10.64 -3.10 -16.33
C GLY A 355 -11.66 -2.20 -15.61
N GLN A 356 -11.50 -1.93 -14.32
CA GLN A 356 -12.24 -0.89 -13.60
C GLN A 356 -11.69 0.51 -13.97
N LEU A 357 -12.45 1.56 -13.66
CA LEU A 357 -12.01 2.95 -13.84
C LEU A 357 -11.59 3.54 -12.50
N MET A 358 -10.43 4.20 -12.48
CA MET A 358 -9.90 4.99 -11.38
C MET A 358 -10.00 6.48 -11.72
N ILE A 359 -10.31 7.32 -10.73
CA ILE A 359 -10.50 8.77 -10.89
C ILE A 359 -9.88 9.50 -9.69
N PHE A 360 -9.16 10.61 -9.92
CA PHE A 360 -8.81 11.55 -8.84
C PHE A 360 -9.95 12.57 -8.65
N ASN A 361 -10.66 12.49 -7.53
CA ASN A 361 -11.85 13.28 -7.23
C ASN A 361 -11.50 14.44 -6.28
N ASN A 362 -11.29 15.62 -6.86
CA ASN A 362 -10.77 16.80 -6.18
C ASN A 362 -11.61 17.33 -5.01
N GLY A 363 -12.93 17.05 -4.97
CA GLY A 363 -13.81 17.46 -3.86
C GLY A 363 -14.35 18.90 -3.92
N ASN A 364 -14.30 19.54 -5.09
CA ASN A 364 -14.74 20.92 -5.30
C ASN A 364 -16.23 21.14 -4.94
N GLY A 365 -16.49 21.82 -3.82
CA GLY A 365 -17.85 22.12 -3.37
C GLY A 365 -18.52 21.03 -2.52
N ARG A 366 -17.76 20.00 -2.10
CA ARG A 366 -18.16 19.14 -0.96
C ARG A 366 -18.40 19.99 0.30
N SER A 367 -19.19 19.48 1.25
CA SER A 367 -19.49 20.18 2.51
C SER A 367 -18.26 20.37 3.41
N GLU A 368 -17.28 19.48 3.28
CA GLU A 368 -15.95 19.55 3.88
C GLU A 368 -14.93 19.36 2.76
N ALA A 369 -13.83 20.11 2.79
CA ALA A 369 -12.86 20.16 1.71
C ALA A 369 -11.83 19.03 1.86
N TYR A 370 -12.03 17.95 1.11
CA TYR A 370 -11.09 16.83 0.96
C TYR A 370 -11.15 16.26 -0.45
N SER A 371 -10.03 15.74 -0.95
CA SER A 371 -9.96 15.00 -2.22
C SER A 371 -9.93 13.49 -1.95
N SER A 372 -10.33 12.68 -2.93
CA SER A 372 -10.29 11.21 -2.87
C SER A 372 -9.73 10.62 -4.16
N VAL A 373 -9.14 9.43 -4.09
CA VAL A 373 -9.01 8.55 -5.26
C VAL A 373 -10.14 7.54 -5.19
N ASP A 374 -10.95 7.48 -6.23
CA ASP A 374 -12.18 6.68 -6.29
C ASP A 374 -12.07 5.68 -7.45
N ILE A 375 -12.35 4.40 -7.17
CA ILE A 375 -12.45 3.35 -8.20
C ILE A 375 -13.91 2.98 -8.39
N ILE A 376 -14.36 2.90 -9.64
CA ILE A 376 -15.70 2.47 -10.03
C ILE A 376 -15.64 1.27 -10.97
N ASN A 377 -16.69 0.45 -10.97
CA ASN A 377 -16.83 -0.68 -11.89
C ASN A 377 -18.05 -0.46 -12.82
N PRO A 378 -17.85 0.13 -14.01
CA PRO A 378 -18.92 0.37 -14.99
C PRO A 378 -19.54 -0.96 -15.45
N THR A 379 -20.82 -1.16 -15.14
CA THR A 379 -21.49 -2.45 -15.43
C THR A 379 -21.83 -2.59 -16.91
N MET A 380 -21.01 -3.34 -17.65
CA MET A 380 -21.33 -3.77 -19.01
C MET A 380 -22.12 -5.09 -19.03
N ILE A 381 -23.19 -5.10 -19.83
CA ILE A 381 -23.99 -6.28 -20.14
C ILE A 381 -24.04 -6.42 -21.66
N ASN A 382 -23.64 -7.58 -22.18
CA ASN A 382 -23.58 -7.90 -23.62
C ASN A 382 -22.78 -6.89 -24.50
N GLY A 383 -21.81 -6.17 -23.93
CA GLY A 383 -21.02 -5.15 -24.63
C GLY A 383 -21.62 -3.73 -24.60
N THR A 384 -22.69 -3.52 -23.83
CA THR A 384 -23.31 -2.20 -23.62
C THR A 384 -23.40 -1.86 -22.14
N TYR A 385 -23.22 -0.60 -21.78
CA TYR A 385 -23.51 -0.10 -20.45
C TYR A 385 -25.03 0.10 -20.30
N GLU A 386 -25.66 -0.61 -19.36
CA GLU A 386 -27.10 -0.50 -19.12
C GLU A 386 -27.42 0.58 -18.08
N LEU A 387 -28.47 1.35 -18.33
CA LEU A 387 -29.06 2.28 -17.36
C LEU A 387 -29.76 1.49 -16.25
N GLN A 388 -29.64 1.98 -15.02
CA GLN A 388 -30.44 1.50 -13.90
C GLN A 388 -31.92 1.91 -14.06
N ALA A 389 -32.79 1.27 -13.28
CA ALA A 389 -34.25 1.50 -13.32
C ALA A 389 -34.70 2.90 -12.84
N ASN A 390 -33.77 3.76 -12.38
CA ASN A 390 -33.98 5.17 -12.02
C ASN A 390 -33.54 6.15 -13.14
N GLY A 391 -33.03 5.67 -14.27
CA GLY A 391 -32.53 6.50 -15.37
C GLY A 391 -31.06 6.92 -15.27
N THR A 392 -30.29 6.48 -14.26
CA THR A 392 -28.84 6.77 -14.16
C THR A 392 -27.99 5.56 -14.52
N PHE A 393 -26.74 5.78 -14.95
CA PHE A 393 -25.75 4.70 -14.99
C PHE A 393 -25.30 4.31 -13.56
N GLY A 394 -24.69 3.13 -13.42
CA GLY A 394 -24.11 2.64 -12.15
C GLY A 394 -22.58 2.51 -12.19
N PRO A 395 -21.90 2.34 -11.05
CA PRO A 395 -22.45 2.08 -9.71
C PRO A 395 -23.04 3.33 -9.03
N ASN A 396 -23.68 3.17 -7.86
CA ASN A 396 -24.22 4.31 -7.09
C ASN A 396 -23.15 5.04 -6.26
N GLU A 397 -22.15 4.29 -5.82
CA GLU A 397 -20.99 4.71 -5.01
C GLU A 397 -19.73 4.08 -5.65
N PRO A 398 -18.52 4.56 -5.35
CA PRO A 398 -17.28 3.84 -5.65
C PRO A 398 -17.27 2.41 -5.09
N VAL A 399 -16.52 1.52 -5.73
CA VAL A 399 -16.23 0.17 -5.21
C VAL A 399 -15.04 0.16 -4.24
N TRP A 400 -14.20 1.19 -4.29
CA TRP A 400 -13.11 1.49 -3.37
C TRP A 400 -12.84 3.01 -3.41
N THR A 401 -12.45 3.58 -2.26
CA THR A 401 -12.15 5.01 -2.10
C THR A 401 -11.03 5.16 -1.07
N TRP A 402 -10.02 5.99 -1.38
CA TRP A 402 -8.98 6.41 -0.43
C TRP A 402 -8.89 7.93 -0.34
N ASN A 403 -8.59 8.43 0.86
CA ASN A 403 -8.36 9.84 1.17
C ASN A 403 -7.69 10.01 2.55
N LEU A 404 -7.09 11.17 2.79
CA LEU A 404 -6.56 11.59 4.10
C LEU A 404 -7.44 12.66 4.77
N GLY A 405 -8.76 12.62 4.54
CA GLY A 405 -9.69 13.65 5.00
C GLY A 405 -9.24 15.07 4.61
N THR A 406 -9.41 16.02 5.52
CA THR A 406 -9.05 17.44 5.29
C THR A 406 -7.56 17.70 5.08
N ASP A 407 -6.69 16.72 5.34
CA ASP A 407 -5.24 16.89 5.25
C ASP A 407 -4.75 16.73 3.79
N MET A 408 -5.54 16.09 2.93
CA MET A 408 -5.37 16.08 1.47
C MET A 408 -6.54 16.78 0.76
N TYR A 409 -6.32 18.00 0.27
CA TYR A 409 -7.28 18.72 -0.56
C TYR A 409 -6.60 19.47 -1.71
N ALA A 410 -6.79 18.95 -2.93
CA ALA A 410 -6.34 19.55 -4.18
C ALA A 410 -7.55 20.04 -4.99
N SER A 411 -7.80 21.35 -5.01
CA SER A 411 -8.96 21.91 -5.73
C SER A 411 -8.86 21.87 -7.28
N ALA A 412 -7.67 21.59 -7.82
CA ALA A 412 -7.40 21.40 -9.24
C ALA A 412 -6.21 20.43 -9.43
N ILE A 413 -5.90 20.08 -10.69
CA ILE A 413 -4.85 19.13 -11.07
C ILE A 413 -4.93 17.83 -10.25
N SER A 414 -3.80 17.15 -10.01
CA SER A 414 -3.73 15.86 -9.32
C SER A 414 -4.20 14.68 -10.18
N GLY A 415 -3.83 13.47 -9.76
CA GLY A 415 -4.04 12.24 -10.53
C GLY A 415 -3.68 10.99 -9.74
N ALA A 416 -3.85 9.82 -10.35
CA ALA A 416 -3.55 8.53 -9.73
C ALA A 416 -3.04 7.52 -10.75
N HIS A 417 -2.19 6.58 -10.34
CA HIS A 417 -1.68 5.52 -11.20
C HIS A 417 -1.67 4.16 -10.48
N ALA A 418 -2.20 3.13 -11.13
CA ALA A 418 -2.39 1.81 -10.54
C ALA A 418 -1.16 0.92 -10.79
N LEU A 419 -0.59 0.33 -9.74
CA LEU A 419 0.72 -0.32 -9.74
C LEU A 419 0.63 -1.84 -9.86
N SER A 420 1.67 -2.48 -10.39
CA SER A 420 1.64 -3.91 -10.75
C SER A 420 1.58 -4.90 -9.58
N ASN A 421 1.83 -4.46 -8.35
CA ASN A 421 1.59 -5.20 -7.11
C ASN A 421 0.15 -5.05 -6.56
N GLY A 422 -0.64 -4.12 -7.10
CA GLY A 422 -1.97 -3.77 -6.61
C GLY A 422 -2.02 -2.54 -5.70
N HIS A 423 -0.91 -1.82 -5.53
CA HIS A 423 -0.85 -0.53 -4.86
C HIS A 423 -1.25 0.61 -5.82
N ILE A 424 -1.43 1.83 -5.30
CA ILE A 424 -1.78 3.01 -6.11
C ILE A 424 -0.84 4.17 -5.77
N LEU A 425 -0.19 4.72 -6.79
CA LEU A 425 0.53 5.98 -6.72
C LEU A 425 -0.48 7.15 -6.83
N VAL A 426 -0.66 7.91 -5.75
CA VAL A 426 -1.54 9.08 -5.69
C VAL A 426 -0.71 10.36 -5.83
N THR A 427 -1.04 11.21 -6.79
CA THR A 427 -0.40 12.52 -6.97
C THR A 427 -1.22 13.63 -6.33
N TYR A 428 -0.82 14.14 -5.16
CA TYR A 428 -1.35 15.38 -4.56
C TYR A 428 -0.71 16.60 -5.27
N GLY A 429 -1.11 16.81 -6.51
CA GLY A 429 -0.43 17.67 -7.48
C GLY A 429 -0.29 19.14 -7.07
N THR A 430 -1.22 19.69 -6.29
CA THR A 430 -1.15 21.10 -5.85
C THR A 430 -0.09 21.36 -4.78
N ASN A 431 0.38 20.33 -4.07
CA ASN A 431 1.51 20.39 -3.13
C ASN A 431 2.76 19.65 -3.65
N GLY A 432 2.70 19.04 -4.83
CA GLY A 432 3.80 18.27 -5.42
C GLY A 432 4.13 16.98 -4.67
N THR A 433 3.25 16.51 -3.77
CA THR A 433 3.44 15.28 -2.99
C THR A 433 2.91 14.07 -3.75
N PHE A 434 3.62 12.96 -3.67
CA PHE A 434 3.23 11.66 -4.19
C PHE A 434 3.16 10.67 -3.01
N TYR A 435 2.12 9.83 -2.98
CA TYR A 435 1.98 8.75 -2.00
C TYR A 435 1.86 7.42 -2.73
N GLU A 436 2.50 6.36 -2.25
CA GLU A 436 2.10 5.00 -2.60
C GLU A 436 1.20 4.44 -1.50
N VAL A 437 0.06 3.87 -1.92
CA VAL A 437 -1.00 3.38 -1.03
C VAL A 437 -1.25 1.90 -1.29
N ASN A 438 -1.21 1.06 -0.26
CA ASN A 438 -1.48 -0.38 -0.36
C ASN A 438 -2.99 -0.70 -0.42
N GLY A 439 -3.34 -1.98 -0.60
CA GLY A 439 -4.74 -2.42 -0.71
C GLY A 439 -5.58 -2.15 0.53
N GLU A 440 -4.93 -2.12 1.69
CA GLU A 440 -5.47 -1.83 3.02
C GLU A 440 -5.71 -0.32 3.25
N GLY A 441 -5.11 0.54 2.41
CA GLY A 441 -5.23 2.00 2.48
C GLY A 441 -4.13 2.70 3.28
N GLU A 442 -3.08 1.99 3.67
CA GLU A 442 -1.90 2.52 4.35
C GLU A 442 -0.96 3.16 3.32
N VAL A 443 -0.29 4.25 3.71
CA VAL A 443 0.80 4.84 2.92
C VAL A 443 2.07 4.03 3.19
N VAL A 444 2.73 3.55 2.14
CA VAL A 444 3.99 2.77 2.22
C VAL A 444 5.20 3.49 1.63
N TRP A 445 4.96 4.65 1.00
CA TRP A 445 5.97 5.52 0.39
C TRP A 445 5.43 6.95 0.27
N THR A 446 6.27 7.95 0.52
CA THR A 446 5.96 9.36 0.30
C THR A 446 7.17 10.10 -0.30
N TYR A 447 6.97 10.71 -1.46
CA TYR A 447 7.93 11.60 -2.10
C TYR A 447 7.31 12.99 -2.29
N ILE A 448 8.13 14.04 -2.20
CA ILE A 448 7.68 15.43 -2.41
C ILE A 448 8.59 16.08 -3.45
N ASN A 449 8.04 16.49 -4.59
CA ASN A 449 8.78 17.14 -5.66
C ASN A 449 9.65 18.29 -5.13
N PRO A 450 10.98 18.22 -5.26
CA PRO A 450 11.91 19.26 -4.82
C PRO A 450 12.07 20.42 -5.83
N VAL A 451 11.52 20.31 -7.04
CA VAL A 451 11.77 21.26 -8.13
C VAL A 451 10.70 22.35 -8.19
N GLY A 452 11.14 23.59 -7.97
CA GLY A 452 10.32 24.79 -8.09
C GLY A 452 10.74 25.74 -9.23
N ASN A 453 10.17 26.95 -9.24
CA ASN A 453 10.37 27.95 -10.31
C ASN A 453 11.84 28.37 -10.53
N ASN A 454 12.71 28.13 -9.55
CA ASN A 454 14.12 28.56 -9.59
C ASN A 454 15.11 27.39 -9.71
N GLY A 455 14.62 26.17 -9.96
CA GLY A 455 15.37 24.91 -9.84
C GLY A 455 14.95 24.13 -8.59
N ALA A 456 15.77 23.15 -8.20
CA ALA A 456 15.57 22.40 -6.97
C ALA A 456 15.79 23.27 -5.71
N PHE A 457 15.04 22.97 -4.65
CA PHE A 457 15.28 23.50 -3.30
C PHE A 457 16.41 22.72 -2.59
N ASN A 458 16.82 23.18 -1.41
CA ASN A 458 17.73 22.48 -0.51
C ASN A 458 16.92 21.81 0.63
N GLN A 459 17.32 20.64 1.15
CA GLN A 459 16.57 19.88 2.19
C GLN A 459 16.21 20.65 3.48
N THR A 460 16.83 21.79 3.74
CA THR A 460 16.52 22.65 4.91
C THR A 460 15.56 23.80 4.61
N GLU A 461 15.02 23.88 3.38
CA GLU A 461 14.12 24.95 2.92
C GLU A 461 12.65 24.52 3.03
N SER A 462 11.78 25.44 3.45
CA SER A 462 10.33 25.19 3.44
C SER A 462 9.75 25.44 2.06
N ILE A 463 9.14 24.40 1.47
CA ILE A 463 8.36 24.51 0.24
C ILE A 463 7.22 25.53 0.46
N PRO A 464 7.06 26.55 -0.39
CA PRO A 464 5.94 27.49 -0.29
C PRO A 464 4.59 26.78 -0.53
N GLU A 465 3.55 27.12 0.25
CA GLU A 465 2.20 26.55 0.10
C GLU A 465 1.69 26.58 -1.35
N GLY A 466 1.68 25.43 -2.02
CA GLY A 466 1.27 25.30 -3.43
C GLY A 466 -0.23 25.47 -3.66
N ASN A 467 -1.06 25.37 -2.61
CA ASN A 467 -2.51 25.60 -2.65
C ASN A 467 -2.93 27.09 -2.82
N ARG A 468 -2.01 28.01 -3.12
CA ARG A 468 -2.30 29.45 -3.34
C ARG A 468 -2.32 29.82 -4.83
N ALA A 469 -3.39 30.49 -5.26
CA ALA A 469 -3.53 30.96 -6.64
C ALA A 469 -2.42 31.96 -7.00
N GLY A 470 -1.65 31.64 -8.04
CA GLY A 470 -0.53 32.47 -8.52
C GLY A 470 0.85 32.12 -7.97
N THR A 471 0.98 31.10 -7.10
CA THR A 471 2.28 30.56 -6.68
C THR A 471 2.46 29.13 -7.16
N THR A 472 3.10 28.96 -8.32
CA THR A 472 3.61 27.65 -8.77
C THR A 472 4.85 27.32 -7.94
N ALA A 473 4.64 26.69 -6.77
CA ALA A 473 5.69 26.32 -5.84
C ALA A 473 6.50 25.13 -6.40
N ASN A 474 6.03 23.90 -6.15
CA ASN A 474 6.56 22.63 -6.66
C ASN A 474 5.45 21.79 -7.32
N GLN A 475 4.41 22.43 -7.86
CA GLN A 475 3.22 21.75 -8.39
C GLN A 475 3.55 20.77 -9.53
N VAL A 476 2.86 19.62 -9.54
CA VAL A 476 2.94 18.57 -10.57
C VAL A 476 1.52 18.22 -11.03
N PHE A 477 1.32 17.93 -12.30
CA PHE A 477 -0.02 17.61 -12.82
C PHE A 477 -0.50 16.24 -12.35
N LYS A 478 0.13 15.19 -12.88
CA LYS A 478 0.08 13.80 -12.45
C LYS A 478 1.49 13.20 -12.58
N ALA A 479 1.81 12.19 -11.79
CA ALA A 479 3.00 11.36 -11.93
C ALA A 479 2.62 9.98 -12.50
N THR A 480 3.56 9.29 -13.14
CA THR A 480 3.35 7.94 -13.71
C THR A 480 4.48 7.03 -13.29
N HIS A 481 4.17 5.82 -12.84
CA HIS A 481 5.15 4.83 -12.41
C HIS A 481 5.42 3.79 -13.51
N TYR A 482 6.68 3.41 -13.68
CA TYR A 482 7.13 2.41 -14.63
C TYR A 482 7.99 1.36 -13.91
N GLY A 483 7.52 0.12 -13.85
CA GLY A 483 8.28 -0.97 -13.23
C GLY A 483 9.61 -1.28 -13.96
N PRO A 484 10.59 -1.93 -13.31
CA PRO A 484 11.96 -2.05 -13.82
C PRO A 484 12.11 -2.75 -15.17
N SER A 485 11.11 -3.55 -15.57
CA SER A 485 11.07 -4.29 -16.84
C SER A 485 10.29 -3.57 -17.96
N TYR A 486 9.94 -2.29 -17.80
CA TYR A 486 9.25 -1.53 -18.84
C TYR A 486 10.12 -1.34 -20.09
N ALA A 487 9.54 -1.63 -21.27
CA ALA A 487 10.25 -1.66 -22.55
C ALA A 487 10.98 -0.34 -22.91
N GLY A 488 10.46 0.80 -22.45
CA GLY A 488 11.13 2.10 -22.65
C GLY A 488 12.52 2.21 -22.01
N PHE A 489 12.89 1.28 -21.13
CA PHE A 489 14.21 1.19 -20.52
C PHE A 489 15.20 0.24 -21.25
N ASP A 490 14.78 -0.44 -22.32
CA ASP A 490 15.66 -1.35 -23.07
C ASP A 490 16.90 -0.62 -23.61
N GLY A 491 18.06 -1.03 -23.11
CA GLY A 491 19.37 -0.49 -23.50
C GLY A 491 19.61 0.96 -23.08
N LYS A 492 18.88 1.48 -22.09
CA LYS A 492 19.15 2.78 -21.46
C LYS A 492 20.21 2.65 -20.36
N ASP A 493 20.73 3.79 -19.93
CA ASP A 493 21.43 3.89 -18.66
C ASP A 493 20.40 4.29 -17.60
N LEU A 494 20.24 3.45 -16.57
CA LEU A 494 19.34 3.67 -15.43
C LEU A 494 20.12 3.78 -14.11
N THR A 495 21.45 3.94 -14.18
CA THR A 495 22.31 4.07 -12.99
C THR A 495 21.89 5.30 -12.19
N PRO A 496 21.34 5.14 -10.96
CA PRO A 496 20.90 6.29 -10.18
C PRO A 496 22.08 7.15 -9.74
N GLY A 497 21.87 8.45 -9.66
CA GLY A 497 22.81 9.42 -9.11
C GLY A 497 22.42 9.88 -7.71
N GLU A 498 22.76 11.12 -7.40
CA GLU A 498 22.31 11.83 -6.20
C GLU A 498 20.79 12.08 -6.19
N TYR A 499 20.26 12.56 -5.06
CA TYR A 499 18.94 13.19 -5.00
C TYR A 499 18.87 14.46 -5.87
N ILE A 500 17.65 14.90 -6.23
CA ILE A 500 17.43 16.07 -7.10
C ILE A 500 17.63 17.38 -6.32
N GLU A 501 17.21 17.39 -5.06
CA GLU A 501 17.50 18.42 -4.08
C GLU A 501 18.94 18.37 -3.57
N ALA A 502 19.43 19.52 -3.12
CA ALA A 502 20.70 19.56 -2.40
C ALA A 502 20.51 19.09 -0.95
N TRP A 503 21.15 17.98 -0.62
CA TRP A 503 21.20 17.36 0.71
C TRP A 503 22.63 17.44 1.30
N ASN A 504 22.86 16.87 2.49
CA ASN A 504 24.19 16.82 3.10
C ASN A 504 24.47 15.41 3.67
N ASP A 505 25.23 14.65 2.90
CA ASP A 505 25.85 13.39 3.30
C ASP A 505 26.94 13.63 4.37
N PHE A 506 26.82 12.97 5.53
CA PHE A 506 27.85 12.97 6.59
C PHE A 506 28.85 11.81 6.47
N CYS A 507 28.52 10.76 5.72
CA CYS A 507 29.32 9.56 5.51
C CYS A 507 29.62 9.25 4.01
N PRO A 508 30.18 10.20 3.20
CA PRO A 508 30.32 10.10 1.73
C PRO A 508 31.40 9.12 1.21
N ASN A 509 31.60 8.02 1.94
CA ASN A 509 32.40 6.86 1.58
C ASN A 509 31.68 5.54 1.94
N GLN A 510 30.43 5.61 2.41
CA GLN A 510 29.49 4.50 2.59
C GLN A 510 28.42 4.59 1.48
N GLU A 511 27.77 3.46 1.15
CA GLU A 511 26.61 3.43 0.25
C GLU A 511 25.38 3.04 1.07
N ALA A 512 24.84 3.99 1.84
CA ALA A 512 23.84 3.76 2.88
C ALA A 512 22.38 3.69 2.39
N TRP A 513 22.13 3.65 1.07
CA TRP A 513 20.83 4.04 0.49
C TRP A 513 19.58 3.25 0.97
N TYR A 514 19.74 2.01 1.42
CA TYR A 514 18.68 1.17 1.99
C TYR A 514 18.74 1.07 3.53
N TRP A 515 19.77 1.67 4.12
CA TRP A 515 20.15 1.58 5.53
C TRP A 515 20.39 2.99 6.13
N ASP A 516 19.73 4.01 5.54
CA ASP A 516 19.73 5.42 5.92
C ASP A 516 18.26 5.83 6.10
N GLN A 517 17.66 5.32 7.17
CA GLN A 517 16.29 5.60 7.55
C GLN A 517 16.14 7.09 7.90
N ASN A 518 17.14 7.64 8.59
CA ASN A 518 17.09 8.97 9.18
C ASN A 518 17.36 10.10 8.16
N GLY A 519 18.12 9.82 7.09
CA GLY A 519 18.41 10.74 5.99
C GLY A 519 19.68 11.58 6.15
N ASP A 520 20.72 11.06 6.80
CA ASP A 520 22.00 11.74 7.00
C ASP A 520 23.16 11.14 6.18
N GLY A 521 22.92 10.03 5.49
CA GLY A 521 23.85 9.39 4.56
C GLY A 521 24.82 8.39 5.21
N CYS A 522 24.78 8.25 6.53
CA CYS A 522 25.44 7.17 7.24
C CYS A 522 24.58 5.90 7.21
N ILE A 523 25.23 4.74 7.33
CA ILE A 523 24.54 3.49 7.63
C ILE A 523 24.09 3.55 9.09
N ASP A 524 22.81 3.31 9.34
CA ASP A 524 22.21 3.29 10.68
C ASP A 524 22.68 2.07 11.53
N ASP A 525 22.40 2.20 12.82
CA ASP A 525 22.70 1.32 13.96
C ASP A 525 21.40 1.33 14.78
N THR A 526 20.49 0.41 14.44
CA THR A 526 19.05 0.54 14.79
C THR A 526 18.77 0.26 16.27
N ASP A 527 19.45 -0.70 16.90
CA ASP A 527 19.25 -1.04 18.32
C ASP A 527 20.18 -0.22 19.25
N GLY A 528 21.38 0.13 18.77
CA GLY A 528 22.39 0.92 19.47
C GLY A 528 23.56 0.13 20.06
N ASP A 529 23.81 -1.13 19.65
CA ASP A 529 24.93 -1.93 20.18
C ASP A 529 26.32 -1.52 19.65
N GLY A 530 26.38 -0.94 18.45
CA GLY A 530 27.61 -0.50 17.77
C GLY A 530 28.06 -1.38 16.61
N VAL A 531 27.29 -2.40 16.24
CA VAL A 531 27.24 -3.01 14.90
C VAL A 531 26.37 -2.10 13.99
N LEU A 532 26.39 -2.33 12.68
CA LEU A 532 25.59 -1.56 11.71
C LEU A 532 24.62 -2.50 11.01
N ASP A 533 23.39 -2.05 10.77
CA ASP A 533 22.25 -2.84 10.21
C ASP A 533 22.62 -3.88 9.12
N PRO A 534 23.57 -3.66 8.17
CA PRO A 534 23.92 -4.66 7.15
C PRO A 534 24.82 -5.81 7.64
N ASN A 535 25.23 -5.82 8.91
CA ASN A 535 26.18 -6.76 9.52
C ASN A 535 25.71 -7.31 10.87
N ASP A 536 24.77 -6.61 11.51
CA ASP A 536 23.89 -7.04 12.61
C ASP A 536 23.39 -8.48 12.36
N LEU A 537 23.37 -9.30 13.42
CA LEU A 537 22.74 -10.62 13.44
C LEU A 537 21.44 -10.60 14.25
N CYS A 538 21.34 -9.73 15.25
CA CYS A 538 20.18 -9.52 16.10
C CYS A 538 19.64 -8.07 16.16
N TRP A 539 18.56 -7.83 15.41
CA TRP A 539 17.80 -6.57 15.34
C TRP A 539 17.15 -6.09 16.66
N GLU A 540 17.27 -6.83 17.77
CA GLU A 540 16.69 -6.46 19.09
C GLU A 540 17.71 -6.49 20.25
N GLY A 541 19.02 -6.60 20.00
CA GLY A 541 20.07 -6.39 21.01
C GLY A 541 21.48 -6.91 20.67
N ASP A 542 22.46 -6.41 21.45
CA ASP A 542 23.92 -6.66 21.35
C ASP A 542 24.35 -8.03 20.78
N ASP A 543 24.92 -7.98 19.58
CA ASP A 543 25.43 -9.09 18.75
C ASP A 543 26.54 -9.91 19.43
N SER A 544 27.07 -9.45 20.56
CA SER A 544 28.13 -10.11 21.33
C SER A 544 27.68 -10.78 22.62
N LEU A 545 26.36 -10.81 22.88
CA LEU A 545 25.71 -11.64 23.90
C LEU A 545 25.32 -12.99 23.28
N ASP A 546 25.89 -14.07 23.82
CA ASP A 546 25.84 -15.46 23.36
C ASP A 546 26.28 -16.30 24.58
N GLU A 547 25.46 -16.29 25.64
CA GLU A 547 25.85 -16.88 26.94
C GLU A 547 25.91 -18.42 26.89
N ASP A 548 25.02 -19.08 26.14
CA ASP A 548 25.03 -20.55 25.96
C ASP A 548 26.01 -21.06 24.87
N ASN A 549 26.47 -20.17 23.98
CA ASN A 549 27.42 -20.44 22.88
C ASN A 549 26.85 -21.34 21.76
N ASP A 550 25.53 -21.32 21.53
CA ASP A 550 24.84 -21.82 20.33
C ASP A 550 25.28 -21.07 19.04
N GLY A 551 25.49 -19.75 19.15
CA GLY A 551 25.89 -18.87 18.05
C GLY A 551 24.74 -18.08 17.38
N ILE A 552 23.54 -18.07 17.98
CA ILE A 552 22.52 -17.03 17.85
C ILE A 552 22.71 -16.07 19.03
N ALA A 553 22.61 -14.75 18.81
CA ALA A 553 22.76 -13.79 19.90
C ALA A 553 21.55 -13.81 20.85
N ASP A 554 21.79 -13.78 22.16
CA ASP A 554 20.79 -13.93 23.24
C ASP A 554 19.50 -13.11 23.03
N PRO A 555 19.53 -11.84 22.58
CA PRO A 555 18.33 -11.01 22.45
C PRO A 555 17.40 -11.43 21.30
N CYS A 556 17.88 -12.29 20.38
CA CYS A 556 17.10 -12.84 19.27
C CYS A 556 16.91 -14.36 19.36
N ASP A 557 17.62 -15.05 20.24
CA ASP A 557 17.30 -16.44 20.54
C ASP A 557 16.03 -16.56 21.42
N ASN A 558 15.39 -17.73 21.35
CA ASN A 558 14.13 -18.05 22.01
C ASN A 558 14.29 -19.16 23.07
N PHE A 559 15.53 -19.58 23.36
CA PHE A 559 15.91 -20.73 24.20
C PHE A 559 17.31 -20.56 24.85
N VAL A 560 17.71 -19.35 25.24
CA VAL A 560 18.99 -19.12 25.95
C VAL A 560 19.09 -20.04 27.18
N ASP A 561 20.10 -20.90 27.22
CA ASP A 561 20.34 -21.98 28.20
C ASP A 561 21.76 -21.83 28.79
N SER A 562 21.93 -20.81 29.65
CA SER A 562 23.24 -20.27 30.06
C SER A 562 24.14 -21.24 30.86
N ASP A 563 23.62 -22.36 31.36
CA ASP A 563 24.41 -23.42 31.99
C ASP A 563 24.38 -24.80 31.27
N THR A 564 23.60 -24.91 30.19
CA THR A 564 23.56 -26.00 29.22
C THR A 564 22.93 -27.32 29.73
N ASP A 565 21.90 -27.23 30.57
CA ASP A 565 21.18 -28.39 31.12
C ASP A 565 19.97 -28.84 30.28
N GLY A 566 19.43 -27.95 29.44
CA GLY A 566 18.21 -28.17 28.66
C GLY A 566 16.95 -27.45 29.15
N VAL A 567 17.08 -26.48 30.06
CA VAL A 567 16.06 -25.54 30.53
C VAL A 567 16.54 -24.11 30.23
N ALA A 568 15.71 -23.30 29.56
CA ALA A 568 16.09 -21.93 29.26
C ALA A 568 16.01 -21.02 30.51
N ASP A 569 16.86 -19.99 30.58
CA ASP A 569 16.99 -18.99 31.66
C ASP A 569 15.66 -18.34 32.12
N ALA A 570 14.63 -18.38 31.27
CA ALA A 570 13.29 -17.85 31.56
C ALA A 570 12.37 -18.83 32.32
N GLU A 571 12.71 -20.13 32.36
CA GLU A 571 12.00 -21.20 33.10
C GLU A 571 12.90 -21.87 34.18
N ASP A 572 14.22 -21.65 34.12
CA ASP A 572 15.28 -22.01 35.09
C ASP A 572 14.88 -21.74 36.57
N ARG A 573 15.10 -22.73 37.45
CA ARG A 573 14.84 -22.66 38.90
C ARG A 573 16.14 -22.53 39.71
N CYS A 574 17.31 -22.77 39.14
CA CYS A 574 18.62 -22.70 39.80
C CYS A 574 19.80 -22.29 38.86
N PRO A 575 19.98 -20.99 38.56
CA PRO A 575 20.97 -20.53 37.59
C PRO A 575 22.40 -20.99 37.88
N GLY A 576 22.98 -21.76 36.95
CA GLY A 576 24.31 -22.36 37.01
C GLY A 576 24.34 -23.85 37.33
N HIS A 577 23.20 -24.54 37.37
CA HIS A 577 23.03 -25.90 37.88
C HIS A 577 21.82 -26.65 37.28
N ASP A 578 22.07 -27.85 36.73
CA ASP A 578 21.07 -28.76 36.11
C ASP A 578 19.77 -28.92 36.94
N ASP A 579 18.71 -28.32 36.41
CA ASP A 579 17.36 -28.17 36.97
C ASP A 579 16.59 -29.51 37.04
N ASN A 580 17.14 -30.54 36.37
CA ASN A 580 16.69 -31.93 36.42
C ASN A 580 17.32 -32.73 37.58
N VAL A 581 18.20 -32.11 38.39
CA VAL A 581 18.83 -32.72 39.57
C VAL A 581 18.15 -32.23 40.85
N ASP A 582 17.24 -33.08 41.34
CA ASP A 582 16.46 -32.95 42.58
C ASP A 582 16.57 -34.34 43.22
N VAL A 583 17.54 -34.53 44.13
CA VAL A 583 17.97 -35.87 44.59
C VAL A 583 17.04 -36.48 45.65
N ASP A 584 16.42 -35.65 46.47
CA ASP A 584 15.53 -36.04 47.57
C ASP A 584 14.02 -35.86 47.27
N ASP A 585 13.66 -35.43 46.06
CA ASP A 585 12.27 -35.14 45.62
C ASP A 585 11.60 -34.01 46.48
N ASP A 586 12.37 -33.12 47.11
CA ASP A 586 11.86 -31.95 47.89
C ASP A 586 11.16 -30.91 47.01
N GLY A 587 11.71 -30.65 45.82
CA GLY A 587 11.25 -29.61 44.90
C GLY A 587 12.14 -28.36 44.82
N ILE A 588 13.28 -28.33 45.51
CA ILE A 588 14.41 -27.43 45.26
C ILE A 588 15.50 -28.21 44.51
N VAL A 589 16.14 -27.56 43.53
CA VAL A 589 17.23 -28.17 42.73
C VAL A 589 18.52 -28.21 43.54
N ASP A 590 19.25 -29.34 43.50
CA ASP A 590 20.46 -29.64 44.27
C ASP A 590 21.49 -28.49 44.30
N GLY A 591 21.62 -27.74 43.21
CA GLY A 591 22.57 -26.62 43.09
C GLY A 591 22.25 -25.40 43.95
N CYS A 592 20.96 -25.22 44.28
CA CYS A 592 20.43 -24.07 45.03
C CYS A 592 19.86 -24.44 46.39
N ASP A 593 19.88 -25.73 46.72
CA ASP A 593 19.56 -26.19 48.06
C ASP A 593 20.78 -26.18 49.00
N GLU A 594 20.55 -25.87 50.28
CA GLU A 594 21.57 -25.89 51.33
C GLU A 594 21.56 -27.20 52.17
N LEU A 595 20.62 -28.12 51.91
CA LEU A 595 20.20 -29.16 52.87
C LEU A 595 19.97 -30.58 52.33
N ILE A 596 20.31 -30.89 51.07
CA ILE A 596 20.05 -32.16 50.34
C ILE A 596 20.07 -33.38 51.28
N ASP A 597 18.90 -33.98 51.52
CA ASP A 597 18.58 -34.93 52.60
C ASP A 597 17.83 -36.14 51.99
N ASN A 598 18.59 -37.12 51.51
CA ASN A 598 18.11 -38.21 50.65
C ASN A 598 17.30 -39.31 51.40
N ASP A 599 17.06 -39.17 52.71
CA ASP A 599 16.10 -40.02 53.43
C ASP A 599 15.10 -39.28 54.35
N GLY A 600 15.29 -37.97 54.57
CA GLY A 600 14.32 -37.06 55.17
C GLY A 600 14.39 -36.97 56.69
N ASP A 601 15.57 -37.17 57.29
CA ASP A 601 15.75 -37.19 58.75
C ASP A 601 16.04 -35.81 59.37
N GLY A 602 16.44 -34.83 58.56
CA GLY A 602 16.81 -33.48 58.96
C GLY A 602 18.33 -33.19 59.01
N PHE A 603 19.18 -34.10 58.55
CA PHE A 603 20.60 -33.89 58.30
C PHE A 603 20.89 -34.03 56.79
N SER A 604 21.65 -33.10 56.22
CA SER A 604 22.04 -33.23 54.81
C SER A 604 23.04 -34.38 54.61
N ASN A 605 23.09 -34.93 53.40
CA ASN A 605 23.97 -36.02 52.93
C ASN A 605 25.49 -35.79 53.17
N ALA A 606 25.89 -34.59 53.62
CA ALA A 606 27.26 -34.23 53.98
C ALA A 606 27.54 -34.24 55.50
N MET A 607 26.51 -34.44 56.33
CA MET A 607 26.54 -34.54 57.79
C MET A 607 25.89 -35.83 58.32
N ASP A 608 24.99 -36.42 57.54
CA ASP A 608 24.53 -37.83 57.59
C ASP A 608 25.68 -38.79 58.00
N GLN A 609 25.40 -39.66 58.98
CA GLN A 609 26.33 -40.69 59.47
C GLN A 609 25.91 -42.11 59.04
N CYS A 610 24.78 -42.27 58.32
CA CYS A 610 24.16 -43.55 58.03
C CYS A 610 23.37 -43.70 56.69
N ASP A 611 23.74 -42.99 55.61
CA ASP A 611 23.41 -43.28 54.20
C ASP A 611 22.03 -43.98 53.97
N GLY A 612 20.91 -43.30 54.24
CA GLY A 612 19.56 -43.81 54.00
C GLY A 612 18.73 -44.20 55.24
N HIS A 613 19.17 -43.83 56.45
CA HIS A 613 18.59 -44.25 57.74
C HIS A 613 18.78 -43.23 58.90
N ASP A 614 17.74 -42.42 59.19
CA ASP A 614 17.51 -41.62 60.43
C ASP A 614 18.60 -41.70 61.53
N ASP A 615 19.54 -40.76 61.48
CA ASP A 615 20.64 -40.53 62.44
C ASP A 615 20.14 -40.27 63.87
N GLY A 616 18.85 -39.91 64.02
CA GLY A 616 18.18 -39.68 65.30
C GLY A 616 17.75 -40.96 66.03
N GLU A 617 17.66 -42.11 65.34
CA GLU A 617 17.38 -43.40 65.98
C GLU A 617 18.68 -44.11 66.45
N ASP A 618 19.17 -43.77 67.64
CA ASP A 618 20.11 -44.62 68.41
C ASP A 618 19.36 -45.30 69.58
N SER A 619 19.23 -46.64 69.51
CA SER A 619 18.42 -47.43 70.44
C SER A 619 19.13 -47.97 71.69
N ASP A 620 20.47 -47.95 71.76
CA ASP A 620 21.20 -48.34 72.99
C ASP A 620 22.16 -47.27 73.55
N ASN A 621 22.30 -46.16 72.83
CA ASN A 621 23.06 -44.96 73.16
C ASN A 621 24.59 -45.19 73.17
N ASP A 622 25.05 -46.07 72.29
CA ASP A 622 26.46 -46.28 71.91
C ASP A 622 27.06 -45.06 71.16
N GLY A 623 26.23 -44.33 70.40
CA GLY A 623 26.63 -43.23 69.54
C GLY A 623 26.67 -43.56 68.04
N THR A 624 26.14 -44.72 67.63
CA THR A 624 26.01 -45.15 66.24
C THR A 624 24.52 -45.28 65.86
N PRO A 625 24.05 -44.68 64.75
CA PRO A 625 22.66 -44.82 64.30
C PRO A 625 22.23 -46.27 64.02
N ASN A 626 20.96 -46.58 64.32
CA ASN A 626 20.33 -47.90 64.21
C ASN A 626 20.53 -48.58 62.84
N GLY A 627 20.60 -47.80 61.76
CA GLY A 627 20.76 -48.31 60.40
C GLY A 627 22.14 -48.91 60.11
N CYS A 628 23.16 -48.45 60.84
CA CYS A 628 24.58 -48.71 60.55
C CYS A 628 25.33 -49.42 61.68
N ASP A 629 24.72 -49.54 62.86
CA ASP A 629 25.26 -50.37 63.93
C ASP A 629 25.09 -51.88 63.65
N GLU A 630 26.15 -52.66 63.87
CA GLU A 630 26.09 -54.13 63.84
C GLU A 630 25.42 -54.71 65.11
N THR A 631 25.21 -53.91 66.16
CA THR A 631 24.88 -54.34 67.52
C THR A 631 23.85 -53.47 68.32
N PRO A 632 22.70 -53.01 67.75
CA PRO A 632 21.86 -51.93 68.34
C PRO A 632 21.03 -52.29 69.61
N LEU A 633 21.54 -53.17 70.48
CA LEU A 633 20.98 -53.60 71.76
C LEU A 633 22.11 -54.09 72.73
N PRO A 634 22.14 -53.66 74.01
CA PRO A 634 23.34 -53.77 74.87
C PRO A 634 23.42 -55.06 75.72
N VAL A 635 24.62 -55.37 76.26
CA VAL A 635 24.93 -56.67 76.94
C VAL A 635 25.83 -56.51 78.20
N GLU A 636 25.68 -57.38 79.22
CA GLU A 636 26.30 -57.29 80.58
C GLU A 636 27.55 -58.18 80.83
N GLU A 637 28.38 -57.84 81.85
CA GLU A 637 29.62 -58.55 82.31
C GLU A 637 29.60 -58.97 83.82
N GLU A 638 30.51 -59.87 84.26
CA GLU A 638 30.76 -60.21 85.69
C GLU A 638 32.26 -60.11 86.15
N VAL A 639 32.58 -58.97 86.77
CA VAL A 639 33.41 -58.69 87.98
C VAL A 639 34.42 -59.73 88.56
N VAL A 640 35.65 -59.26 88.87
CA VAL A 640 36.35 -59.52 90.16
C VAL A 640 37.13 -58.26 90.60
N GLU A 641 36.96 -57.83 91.86
CA GLU A 641 37.62 -56.65 92.48
C GLU A 641 38.91 -57.00 93.27
N GLU A 642 39.71 -55.99 93.65
CA GLU A 642 40.02 -55.79 95.08
C GLU A 642 40.27 -54.29 95.43
N ASP A 643 39.79 -53.90 96.62
CA ASP A 643 39.66 -52.53 97.19
C ASP A 643 41.03 -52.00 97.76
N ASN A 644 41.27 -50.78 98.28
CA ASN A 644 40.36 -49.84 98.95
C ASN A 644 40.90 -48.40 99.19
N GLN A 645 40.02 -47.39 99.05
CA GLN A 645 39.89 -46.10 99.82
C GLN A 645 41.07 -45.09 99.95
N THR A 646 40.85 -43.78 100.23
CA THR A 646 39.64 -43.04 100.68
C THR A 646 39.61 -41.57 100.19
N VAL A 647 38.44 -41.08 99.74
CA VAL A 647 37.75 -39.77 100.04
C VAL A 647 38.52 -38.43 99.92
N GLY A 648 37.96 -37.36 99.32
CA GLY A 648 36.66 -37.17 98.63
C GLY A 648 36.19 -35.69 98.62
N GLU A 649 34.98 -35.44 98.07
CA GLU A 649 34.12 -34.21 98.17
C GLU A 649 34.66 -32.86 97.59
N GLU A 650 33.86 -31.93 97.02
CA GLU A 650 32.51 -31.94 96.39
C GLU A 650 32.22 -30.56 95.70
N ASN A 651 31.20 -30.44 94.84
CA ASN A 651 30.45 -29.21 94.46
C ASN A 651 31.12 -28.07 93.60
N ASN A 652 30.41 -27.12 92.94
CA ASN A 652 29.07 -26.98 92.30
C ASN A 652 28.94 -25.53 91.70
N LEU A 653 27.86 -25.21 90.95
CA LEU A 653 27.28 -23.87 90.62
C LEU A 653 27.96 -22.97 89.54
N SER A 654 27.31 -22.00 88.86
CA SER A 654 25.94 -21.87 88.27
C SER A 654 25.67 -20.48 87.60
N LEU A 655 25.05 -20.45 86.40
CA LEU A 655 24.11 -19.39 85.88
C LEU A 655 24.70 -17.96 85.57
N PRO A 656 23.93 -16.93 85.08
CA PRO A 656 23.88 -16.54 83.65
C PRO A 656 23.93 -14.98 83.40
N ASP A 657 23.38 -14.43 82.29
CA ASP A 657 22.11 -13.61 82.23
C ASP A 657 21.97 -12.51 81.10
N GLN A 658 20.74 -12.34 80.53
CA GLN A 658 20.14 -11.16 79.80
C GLN A 658 20.80 -10.56 78.49
N ASN A 659 20.17 -9.82 77.54
CA ASN A 659 18.76 -9.54 77.12
C ASN A 659 18.62 -8.81 75.73
N GLU A 660 17.64 -9.23 74.88
CA GLU A 660 16.42 -8.50 74.38
C GLU A 660 16.47 -7.12 73.60
N PRO A 661 15.38 -6.58 72.96
CA PRO A 661 15.15 -6.59 71.48
C PRO A 661 14.65 -5.23 70.87
N VAL A 662 13.95 -5.21 69.69
CA VAL A 662 12.72 -4.42 69.32
C VAL A 662 12.26 -4.58 67.83
N GLU A 663 10.96 -4.40 67.54
CA GLU A 663 10.23 -4.60 66.23
C GLU A 663 10.18 -3.33 65.30
N ILE A 664 9.45 -3.19 64.15
CA ILE A 664 7.97 -3.19 63.90
C ILE A 664 7.61 -3.22 62.36
N GLN A 665 6.64 -4.08 61.95
CA GLN A 665 5.48 -4.01 60.97
C GLN A 665 5.42 -2.99 59.76
N GLU A 666 4.64 -3.12 58.64
CA GLU A 666 3.65 -4.12 58.11
C GLU A 666 3.18 -3.92 56.61
N SER A 667 2.74 -5.00 55.94
CA SER A 667 1.55 -5.12 55.01
C SER A 667 1.53 -4.52 53.57
N THR A 668 0.78 -4.99 52.53
CA THR A 668 0.10 -6.28 52.16
C THR A 668 -0.51 -6.26 50.71
N THR A 669 -0.43 -7.37 49.94
CA THR A 669 -1.43 -7.94 48.95
C THR A 669 -1.93 -7.14 47.71
N LYS A 670 -2.42 -7.70 46.58
CA LYS A 670 -2.38 -9.04 45.90
C LYS A 670 -2.96 -8.90 44.47
N GLU A 671 -2.63 -9.81 43.55
CA GLU A 671 -3.36 -10.05 42.27
C GLU A 671 -3.68 -11.54 42.04
N SER A 672 -4.67 -11.84 41.19
CA SER A 672 -4.88 -13.12 40.45
C SER A 672 -6.24 -13.17 39.73
N ASP A 673 -6.31 -13.21 38.38
CA ASP A 673 -7.52 -13.66 37.64
C ASP A 673 -7.26 -13.89 36.11
N LEU A 674 -6.76 -15.06 35.69
CA LEU A 674 -6.43 -15.28 34.26
C LEU A 674 -6.39 -16.76 33.76
N TRP A 675 -7.40 -17.58 34.09
CA TRP A 675 -7.46 -19.01 33.69
C TRP A 675 -8.81 -19.45 33.09
N SER A 676 -9.27 -18.82 32.00
CA SER A 676 -10.55 -19.20 31.35
C SER A 676 -10.66 -19.12 29.82
N ALA A 677 -9.57 -18.81 29.09
CA ALA A 677 -9.62 -18.60 27.63
C ALA A 677 -9.42 -19.88 26.77
N LEU A 678 -8.52 -20.79 27.15
CA LEU A 678 -7.99 -21.81 26.23
C LEU A 678 -8.97 -22.94 25.82
N MET A 679 -10.05 -23.17 26.57
CA MET A 679 -10.90 -24.36 26.42
C MET A 679 -11.98 -24.28 25.30
N MET A 680 -12.06 -23.19 24.53
CA MET A 680 -13.14 -22.98 23.54
C MET A 680 -12.76 -23.17 22.06
N SER A 681 -11.48 -23.21 21.71
CA SER A 681 -11.01 -23.28 20.31
C SER A 681 -11.20 -24.67 19.68
N GLY A 682 -10.79 -25.74 20.37
CA GLY A 682 -10.75 -27.10 19.82
C GLY A 682 -12.11 -27.68 19.40
N GLY A 683 -13.21 -27.22 19.99
CA GLY A 683 -14.56 -27.70 19.67
C GLY A 683 -15.07 -27.27 18.28
N LEU A 684 -14.57 -26.17 17.73
CA LEU A 684 -15.11 -25.57 16.50
C LEU A 684 -14.66 -26.29 15.23
N LEU A 685 -13.40 -26.72 15.19
CA LEU A 685 -12.78 -27.41 14.04
C LEU A 685 -13.44 -28.76 13.73
N VAL A 686 -13.81 -29.52 14.78
CA VAL A 686 -14.48 -30.82 14.64
C VAL A 686 -15.87 -30.68 13.98
N LEU A 687 -16.60 -29.60 14.30
CA LEU A 687 -17.91 -29.31 13.70
C LEU A 687 -17.79 -28.93 12.21
N LEU A 688 -16.78 -28.14 11.84
CA LEU A 688 -16.55 -27.75 10.45
C LEU A 688 -16.22 -28.95 9.55
N GLY A 689 -15.38 -29.88 10.02
CA GLY A 689 -15.04 -31.12 9.29
C GLY A 689 -16.26 -31.99 8.99
N ILE A 690 -17.17 -32.15 9.97
CA ILE A 690 -18.41 -32.93 9.81
C ILE A 690 -19.34 -32.25 8.78
N CYS A 691 -19.46 -30.93 8.81
CA CYS A 691 -20.26 -30.16 7.84
C CYS A 691 -19.74 -30.30 6.40
N GLY A 692 -18.41 -30.22 6.18
CA GLY A 692 -17.79 -30.40 4.86
C GLY A 692 -18.07 -31.79 4.26
N PHE A 693 -18.04 -32.84 5.08
CA PHE A 693 -18.34 -34.21 4.65
C PHE A 693 -19.82 -34.40 4.27
N ILE A 694 -20.75 -33.72 4.95
CA ILE A 694 -22.19 -33.73 4.63
C ILE A 694 -22.48 -32.92 3.36
N TYR A 695 -21.77 -31.82 3.11
CA TYR A 695 -21.95 -31.00 1.91
C TYR A 695 -21.49 -31.74 0.64
N THR A 696 -20.27 -32.31 0.65
CA THR A 696 -19.71 -33.07 -0.48
C THR A 696 -20.53 -34.32 -0.81
N SER A 697 -20.94 -35.09 0.21
CA SER A 697 -21.79 -36.29 0.01
C SER A 697 -23.23 -35.98 -0.43
N ARG A 698 -23.72 -34.75 -0.24
CA ARG A 698 -24.96 -34.26 -0.90
C ARG A 698 -24.73 -33.85 -2.35
N ARG A 699 -23.65 -33.13 -2.66
CA ARG A 699 -23.36 -32.66 -4.04
C ARG A 699 -23.15 -33.82 -5.02
N LEU A 700 -22.55 -34.93 -4.56
CA LEU A 700 -22.41 -36.18 -5.31
C LEU A 700 -23.72 -36.96 -5.54
N ARG A 701 -24.84 -36.53 -4.95
CA ARG A 701 -26.19 -37.11 -5.18
C ARG A 701 -27.08 -36.31 -6.12
N SER A 702 -26.63 -35.16 -6.63
CA SER A 702 -27.37 -34.34 -7.59
C SER A 702 -26.81 -34.39 -9.02
N GLN A 703 -25.99 -35.40 -9.33
CA GLN A 703 -25.41 -35.65 -10.67
C GLN A 703 -25.47 -37.15 -11.05
N GLN A 704 -26.58 -37.83 -10.72
CA GLN A 704 -26.96 -39.16 -11.21
C GLN A 704 -28.45 -39.21 -11.55
#